data_AF-A0A679I4R8-F1
#
_entry.id   AF-A0A679I4R8-F1
#
_cell.length_a   1.000
_cell.length_b   1.000
_cell.length_c   1.000
_cell.angle_alpha   90.00
_cell.angle_beta   90.00
_cell.angle_gamma   90.00
#
_symmetry.space_group_name_H-M   'P 1'
#
loop_
_entity.id
_entity.type
_entity.pdbx_description
1 polymer ?
#
loop_
_entity_poly.entity_id
_entity_poly.type
_entity_poly.pdbx_seq_one_letter_code
_entity_poly.pdbx_strand_id
1 'polypeptide(L)'
;MRRTGVLARMLALKRSHPLPAQTMLPAGFDLALDRSQQCPTDAQFDSFAGKYPQWGMPYGLPGVTEQEYQTLIRWIELGAPYTESRPIPPAVVTQIEEWEAFLNVDSLKHQLMSRYIYEHLHLTQLYFDDFTGQWFRLVRSRSAPGQPIELVATRRPYDDPGVPRVYYRLQPVKAALLAKTHIPYGLSATRKQRYQELFLDAAYDVTALPGYDPKIASNPFIAFRDLPVRTRYKFLLDDASAFVTQFIKGPVCRGQVALDVIDDRFWIFFVDPDSTVLDNKEEFLAKNSRHLYLPTEEGTSRFGLISWVKYSRMQDEFLKAKQAFIESLNLRNEENNLSFIWNGRGNNKNAALTVFRHADSGSVVQGLIGDDPKTSWLLSYDLFERIYYLLVAGFDVYGFSGHQLDTRLYMDFLRMEAESNFLLLLPSKDRERERDFWYRDADKSVKEYVLGRRMNVDRESGVEYKTEQPKHELFELLHRHLAGSLTGEYDVQAEPDAAIRSQLLALSRIKGKALQWMPEAAVLTVTIGSGTDVHRDRIYSLLHDNGFSNIASLFNVQSRRLPDEDGLTVSRGLIGAYPNAFYRVDRQSLPEFVAMVAGLTGEDDYRRLAERFAVRRTNPDFWRHSDAVHDVYHTIAPIEAGTLDYNRLENR
;
A
#
# COMPACT_ATOMS: atom_id res chain seq x y z
N MET A 1 29.60 -37.35 -13.71
CA MET A 1 29.02 -36.81 -12.45
C MET A 1 27.96 -35.80 -12.82
N ARG A 2 26.70 -35.99 -12.41
CA ARG A 2 25.69 -34.91 -12.52
C ARG A 2 26.18 -33.77 -11.63
N ARG A 3 26.38 -32.58 -12.19
CA ARG A 3 26.78 -31.40 -11.41
C ARG A 3 25.63 -31.06 -10.46
N THR A 4 25.90 -31.04 -9.16
CA THR A 4 24.92 -30.71 -8.11
C THR A 4 24.47 -29.26 -8.28
N GLY A 5 23.17 -29.01 -8.47
CA GLY A 5 22.66 -27.66 -8.74
C GLY A 5 22.96 -26.66 -7.61
N VAL A 6 23.02 -25.36 -7.95
CA VAL A 6 23.36 -24.26 -7.01
C VAL A 6 22.50 -24.29 -5.74
N LEU A 7 21.19 -24.56 -5.84
CA LEU A 7 20.30 -24.64 -4.68
C LEU A 7 20.74 -25.71 -3.67
N ALA A 8 21.02 -26.93 -4.13
CA ALA A 8 21.50 -28.02 -3.28
C ALA A 8 22.85 -27.67 -2.63
N ARG A 9 23.73 -26.97 -3.36
CA ARG A 9 25.01 -26.50 -2.82
C ARG A 9 24.83 -25.38 -1.79
N MET A 10 23.86 -24.48 -1.96
CA MET A 10 23.52 -23.45 -0.96
C MET A 10 22.98 -24.06 0.34
N LEU A 11 22.14 -25.09 0.24
CA LEU A 11 21.62 -25.85 1.39
C LEU A 11 22.78 -26.59 2.10
N ALA A 12 23.66 -27.24 1.34
CA ALA A 12 24.84 -27.90 1.90
C ALA A 12 25.78 -26.91 2.59
N LEU A 13 25.98 -25.72 2.01
CA LEU A 13 26.81 -24.66 2.59
C LEU A 13 26.26 -24.19 3.95
N LYS A 14 24.92 -24.07 4.08
CA LYS A 14 24.28 -23.74 5.36
C LYS A 14 24.50 -24.83 6.40
N ARG A 15 24.45 -26.09 5.98
CA ARG A 15 24.66 -27.25 6.86
C ARG A 15 26.12 -27.37 7.32
N SER A 16 27.09 -27.06 6.45
CA SER A 16 28.52 -27.07 6.81
C SER A 16 28.92 -25.85 7.64
N HIS A 17 28.17 -24.74 7.53
CA HIS A 17 28.38 -23.51 8.30
C HIS A 17 27.07 -23.08 8.97
N PRO A 18 26.62 -23.79 10.03
CA PRO A 18 25.41 -23.43 10.75
C PRO A 18 25.53 -22.05 11.40
N LEU A 19 24.40 -21.49 11.84
CA LEU A 19 24.43 -20.23 12.58
C LEU A 19 25.28 -20.38 13.85
N PRO A 20 26.01 -19.33 14.27
CA PRO A 20 26.78 -19.36 15.51
C PRO A 20 25.83 -19.47 16.72
N ALA A 21 26.30 -20.11 17.79
CA ALA A 21 25.58 -20.22 19.06
C ALA A 21 25.64 -18.90 19.87
N GLN A 22 25.14 -17.82 19.27
CA GLN A 22 25.07 -16.48 19.85
C GLN A 22 23.66 -15.92 19.65
N THR A 23 23.24 -15.01 20.52
CA THR A 23 21.92 -14.36 20.43
C THR A 23 21.82 -13.45 19.21
N MET A 24 22.87 -12.71 18.88
CA MET A 24 22.95 -11.89 17.66
C MET A 24 23.90 -12.53 16.64
N LEU A 25 23.59 -12.36 15.35
CA LEU A 25 24.50 -12.71 14.29
C LEU A 25 25.73 -11.77 14.30
N PRO A 26 26.95 -12.29 14.09
CA PRO A 26 28.15 -11.48 14.02
C PRO A 26 28.18 -10.61 12.75
N ALA A 27 29.04 -9.59 12.75
CA ALA A 27 29.18 -8.62 11.65
C ALA A 27 29.51 -9.23 10.27
N GLY A 28 29.92 -10.50 10.19
CA GLY A 28 30.14 -11.22 8.93
C GLY A 28 28.85 -11.49 8.13
N PHE A 29 27.68 -11.35 8.74
CA PHE A 29 26.38 -11.38 8.06
C PHE A 29 26.01 -9.99 7.57
N ASP A 30 26.09 -9.76 6.26
CA ASP A 30 25.55 -8.56 5.63
C ASP A 30 24.02 -8.69 5.50
N LEU A 31 23.31 -7.93 6.34
CA LEU A 31 21.85 -7.83 6.41
C LEU A 31 21.32 -6.50 5.85
N ALA A 32 22.18 -5.70 5.21
CA ALA A 32 21.75 -4.44 4.60
C ALA A 32 20.77 -4.68 3.44
N LEU A 33 19.76 -3.82 3.30
CA LEU A 33 18.73 -3.93 2.27
C LEU A 33 19.30 -3.70 0.85
N ASP A 34 20.36 -2.90 0.75
CA ASP A 34 21.06 -2.53 -0.48
C ASP A 34 22.39 -3.28 -0.67
N ARG A 35 22.59 -4.40 0.05
CA ARG A 35 23.78 -5.25 -0.12
C ARG A 35 24.00 -5.65 -1.58
N SER A 36 25.27 -5.85 -1.94
CA SER A 36 25.64 -6.34 -3.27
C SER A 36 25.18 -7.79 -3.49
N GLN A 37 24.01 -7.95 -4.11
CA GLN A 37 23.42 -9.26 -4.37
C GLN A 37 24.33 -10.10 -5.29
N GLN A 38 24.45 -11.39 -4.97
CA GLN A 38 25.28 -12.34 -5.71
C GLN A 38 24.37 -13.41 -6.33
N CYS A 39 24.57 -13.74 -7.61
CA CYS A 39 23.88 -14.83 -8.30
C CYS A 39 24.94 -15.77 -8.91
N PRO A 40 25.62 -16.60 -8.11
CA PRO A 40 26.69 -17.45 -8.59
C PRO A 40 26.15 -18.52 -9.54
N THR A 41 26.81 -18.69 -10.69
CA THR A 41 26.61 -19.88 -11.53
C THR A 41 27.22 -21.11 -10.85
N ASP A 42 26.86 -22.30 -11.33
CA ASP A 42 27.43 -23.55 -10.83
C ASP A 42 28.98 -23.58 -10.90
N ALA A 43 29.57 -23.01 -11.95
CA ALA A 43 31.02 -22.92 -12.10
C ALA A 43 31.69 -21.92 -11.13
N GLN A 44 30.95 -20.90 -10.68
CA GLN A 44 31.46 -19.86 -9.77
C GLN A 44 31.25 -20.22 -8.29
N PHE A 45 30.46 -21.25 -8.00
CA PHE A 45 29.99 -21.53 -6.65
C PHE A 45 31.12 -21.81 -5.66
N ASP A 46 32.18 -22.54 -6.02
CA ASP A 46 33.27 -22.83 -5.07
C ASP A 46 34.01 -21.56 -4.64
N SER A 47 34.23 -20.64 -5.58
CA SER A 47 34.78 -19.31 -5.29
C SER A 47 33.82 -18.50 -4.41
N PHE A 48 32.52 -18.53 -4.72
CA PHE A 48 31.49 -17.90 -3.90
C PHE A 48 31.48 -18.45 -2.47
N ALA A 49 31.45 -19.77 -2.29
CA ALA A 49 31.41 -20.44 -1.00
C ALA A 49 32.70 -20.19 -0.19
N GLY A 50 33.85 -20.13 -0.84
CA GLY A 50 35.11 -19.76 -0.20
C GLY A 50 35.12 -18.30 0.29
N LYS A 51 34.53 -17.38 -0.48
CA LYS A 51 34.44 -15.96 -0.12
C LYS A 51 33.33 -15.67 0.89
N TYR A 52 32.24 -16.42 0.84
CA TYR A 52 31.01 -16.20 1.62
C TYR A 52 30.55 -17.50 2.32
N PRO A 53 31.35 -18.11 3.20
CA PRO A 53 31.06 -19.42 3.77
C PRO A 53 29.76 -19.46 4.58
N GLN A 54 29.38 -18.33 5.20
CA GLN A 54 28.16 -18.20 6.01
C GLN A 54 26.90 -17.84 5.21
N TRP A 55 27.01 -17.72 3.88
CA TRP A 55 25.91 -17.25 3.02
C TRP A 55 24.98 -18.38 2.54
N GLY A 56 25.09 -19.58 3.11
CA GLY A 56 24.15 -20.68 2.83
C GLY A 56 22.69 -20.32 3.12
N MET A 57 21.77 -20.98 2.43
CA MET A 57 20.32 -20.74 2.56
C MET A 57 19.67 -21.71 3.57
N PRO A 58 18.71 -21.28 4.41
CA PRO A 58 18.22 -19.90 4.54
C PRO A 58 19.26 -18.93 5.14
N TYR A 59 19.44 -17.78 4.48
CA TYR A 59 20.48 -16.82 4.84
C TYR A 59 20.07 -16.04 6.09
N GLY A 60 20.95 -15.97 7.09
CA GLY A 60 20.71 -15.20 8.32
C GLY A 60 19.49 -15.67 9.14
N LEU A 61 19.00 -16.89 8.91
CA LEU A 61 17.91 -17.56 9.63
C LEU A 61 18.31 -19.02 9.93
N PRO A 62 17.60 -19.77 10.80
CA PRO A 62 17.97 -21.14 11.10
C PRO A 62 17.95 -22.02 9.84
N GLY A 63 18.82 -23.03 9.82
CA GLY A 63 18.80 -24.04 8.76
C GLY A 63 17.47 -24.80 8.75
N VAL A 64 17.14 -25.42 7.62
CA VAL A 64 16.05 -26.38 7.55
C VAL A 64 16.40 -27.64 8.37
N THR A 65 15.40 -28.36 8.84
CA THR A 65 15.57 -29.64 9.54
C THR A 65 16.22 -30.68 8.63
N GLU A 66 16.78 -31.75 9.21
CA GLU A 66 17.35 -32.85 8.42
C GLU A 66 16.30 -33.48 7.49
N GLN A 67 15.06 -33.62 7.96
CA GLN A 67 13.97 -34.18 7.17
C GLN A 67 13.63 -33.29 5.96
N GLU A 68 13.53 -31.98 6.16
CA GLU A 68 13.29 -31.01 5.08
C GLU A 68 14.47 -30.97 4.11
N TYR A 69 15.71 -30.99 4.62
CA TYR A 69 16.92 -31.05 3.79
C TYR A 69 16.88 -32.28 2.87
N GLN A 70 16.66 -33.47 3.41
CA GLN A 70 16.58 -34.70 2.62
C GLN A 70 15.44 -34.66 1.59
N THR A 71 14.30 -34.05 1.96
CA THR A 71 13.17 -33.85 1.05
C THR A 71 13.55 -32.94 -0.13
N LEU A 72 14.16 -31.80 0.15
CA LEU A 72 14.60 -30.83 -0.86
C LEU A 72 15.68 -31.43 -1.78
N ILE A 73 16.68 -32.12 -1.22
CA ILE A 73 17.72 -32.77 -2.02
C ILE A 73 17.11 -33.86 -2.92
N ARG A 74 16.22 -34.71 -2.40
CA ARG A 74 15.53 -35.73 -3.20
C ARG A 74 14.73 -35.11 -4.35
N TRP A 75 14.01 -34.01 -4.11
CA TRP A 75 13.30 -33.29 -5.17
C TRP A 75 14.26 -32.79 -6.25
N ILE A 76 15.39 -32.21 -5.86
CA ILE A 76 16.41 -31.72 -6.81
C ILE A 76 17.02 -32.89 -7.62
N GLU A 77 17.32 -34.01 -6.98
CA GLU A 77 17.87 -35.22 -7.64
C GLU A 77 16.92 -35.82 -8.68
N LEU A 78 15.61 -35.73 -8.42
CA LEU A 78 14.55 -36.12 -9.34
C LEU A 78 14.31 -35.08 -10.45
N GLY A 79 15.10 -34.01 -10.51
CA GLY A 79 15.00 -32.94 -11.51
C GLY A 79 14.00 -31.86 -11.17
N ALA A 80 13.63 -31.71 -9.89
CA ALA A 80 12.58 -30.82 -9.39
C ALA A 80 11.28 -30.96 -10.20
N PRO A 81 10.68 -32.18 -10.20
CA PRO A 81 9.54 -32.48 -11.06
C PRO A 81 8.42 -31.47 -10.82
N TYR A 82 8.00 -30.80 -11.89
CA TYR A 82 6.89 -29.87 -11.83
C TYR A 82 5.62 -30.64 -11.46
N THR A 83 5.01 -30.26 -10.34
CA THR A 83 3.65 -30.71 -10.03
C THR A 83 2.70 -29.82 -10.79
N GLU A 84 1.96 -30.37 -11.75
CA GLU A 84 0.93 -29.61 -12.45
C GLU A 84 -0.03 -28.99 -11.45
N SER A 85 -0.36 -27.72 -11.67
CA SER A 85 -1.39 -27.04 -10.89
C SER A 85 -2.68 -27.85 -10.96
N ARG A 86 -3.41 -27.92 -9.85
CA ARG A 86 -4.73 -28.57 -9.83
C ARG A 86 -5.58 -27.99 -10.97
N PRO A 87 -6.34 -28.84 -11.70
CA PRO A 87 -7.22 -28.34 -12.74
C PRO A 87 -8.21 -27.34 -12.15
N ILE A 88 -8.47 -26.27 -12.89
CA ILE A 88 -9.43 -25.25 -12.48
C ILE A 88 -10.81 -25.93 -12.40
N PRO A 89 -11.55 -25.78 -11.29
CA PRO A 89 -12.87 -26.38 -11.16
C PRO A 89 -13.80 -25.93 -12.30
N PRO A 90 -14.69 -26.79 -12.84
CA PRO A 90 -15.58 -26.43 -13.95
C PRO A 90 -16.42 -25.18 -13.69
N ALA A 91 -16.91 -25.00 -12.45
CA ALA A 91 -17.65 -23.80 -12.06
C ALA A 91 -16.83 -22.50 -12.22
N VAL A 92 -15.53 -22.55 -11.89
CA VAL A 92 -14.62 -21.42 -12.05
C VAL A 92 -14.30 -21.19 -13.53
N VAL A 93 -14.23 -22.24 -14.36
CA VAL A 93 -14.08 -22.10 -15.82
C VAL A 93 -15.26 -21.34 -16.41
N THR A 94 -16.49 -21.67 -16.02
CA THR A 94 -17.70 -20.94 -16.44
C THR A 94 -17.64 -19.47 -16.04
N GLN A 95 -17.22 -19.16 -14.80
CA GLN A 95 -17.05 -17.77 -14.36
C GLN A 95 -15.99 -17.03 -15.20
N ILE A 96 -14.87 -17.68 -15.54
CA ILE A 96 -13.85 -17.10 -16.43
C ILE A 96 -14.46 -16.78 -17.79
N GLU A 97 -15.18 -17.73 -18.41
CA GLU A 97 -15.80 -17.56 -19.72
C GLU A 97 -16.81 -16.42 -19.72
N GLU A 98 -17.64 -16.30 -18.69
CA GLU A 98 -18.60 -15.19 -18.56
C GLU A 98 -17.93 -13.82 -18.46
N TRP A 99 -16.88 -13.71 -17.64
CA TRP A 99 -16.15 -12.46 -17.46
C TRP A 99 -15.34 -12.08 -18.70
N GLU A 100 -14.70 -13.05 -19.34
CA GLU A 100 -14.01 -12.84 -20.60
C GLU A 100 -14.99 -12.46 -21.72
N ALA A 101 -16.18 -13.05 -21.78
CA ALA A 101 -17.20 -12.63 -22.74
C ALA A 101 -17.65 -11.19 -22.50
N PHE A 102 -17.88 -10.79 -21.24
CA PHE A 102 -18.26 -9.43 -20.87
C PHE A 102 -17.20 -8.37 -21.24
N LEU A 103 -15.93 -8.63 -20.95
CA LEU A 103 -14.82 -7.70 -21.21
C LEU A 103 -14.43 -7.61 -22.70
N ASN A 104 -14.86 -8.57 -23.54
CA ASN A 104 -14.39 -8.68 -24.92
C ASN A 104 -15.48 -8.46 -25.97
N VAL A 105 -16.61 -7.84 -25.62
CA VAL A 105 -17.61 -7.39 -26.59
C VAL A 105 -16.99 -6.38 -27.58
N ASP A 106 -17.41 -6.43 -28.85
CA ASP A 106 -16.76 -5.69 -29.94
C ASP A 106 -17.11 -4.20 -30.01
N SER A 107 -18.18 -3.73 -29.36
CA SER A 107 -18.56 -2.32 -29.44
C SER A 107 -17.51 -1.39 -28.80
N LEU A 108 -17.29 -0.21 -29.38
CA LEU A 108 -16.27 0.75 -28.92
C LEU A 108 -16.43 1.11 -27.44
N LYS A 109 -17.68 1.21 -26.95
CA LYS A 109 -18.00 1.47 -25.54
C LYS A 109 -17.42 0.39 -24.61
N HIS A 110 -17.58 -0.89 -24.97
CA HIS A 110 -17.03 -2.01 -24.19
C HIS A 110 -15.50 -2.06 -24.27
N GLN A 111 -14.91 -1.76 -25.44
CA GLN A 111 -13.45 -1.73 -25.57
C GLN A 111 -12.83 -0.62 -24.73
N LEU A 112 -13.47 0.56 -24.68
CA LEU A 112 -13.03 1.68 -23.84
C LEU A 112 -13.14 1.35 -22.35
N MET A 113 -14.27 0.80 -21.92
CA MET A 113 -14.47 0.32 -20.54
C MET A 113 -13.41 -0.70 -20.15
N SER A 114 -13.20 -1.72 -20.98
CA SER A 114 -12.30 -2.83 -20.64
C SER A 114 -10.84 -2.40 -20.62
N ARG A 115 -10.47 -1.43 -21.47
CA ARG A 115 -9.17 -0.73 -21.37
C ARG A 115 -9.04 -0.02 -20.03
N TYR A 116 -10.03 0.77 -19.63
CA TYR A 116 -10.02 1.49 -18.36
C TYR A 116 -9.89 0.52 -17.16
N ILE A 117 -10.68 -0.56 -17.13
CA ILE A 117 -10.65 -1.60 -16.09
C ILE A 117 -9.27 -2.27 -16.04
N TYR A 118 -8.71 -2.66 -17.19
CA TYR A 118 -7.38 -3.29 -17.24
C TYR A 118 -6.29 -2.36 -16.72
N GLU A 119 -6.26 -1.10 -17.18
CA GLU A 119 -5.26 -0.12 -16.72
C GLU A 119 -5.31 0.05 -15.19
N HIS A 120 -6.49 -0.10 -14.57
CA HIS A 120 -6.70 0.02 -13.13
C HIS A 120 -6.51 -1.26 -12.30
N LEU A 121 -6.52 -2.44 -12.92
CA LEU A 121 -6.48 -3.73 -12.21
C LEU A 121 -5.26 -4.59 -12.53
N HIS A 122 -4.35 -4.16 -13.41
CA HIS A 122 -3.24 -4.98 -13.90
C HIS A 122 -2.26 -5.49 -12.82
N LEU A 123 -2.18 -4.87 -11.64
CA LEU A 123 -1.36 -5.36 -10.52
C LEU A 123 -2.11 -6.26 -9.53
N THR A 124 -3.42 -6.39 -9.66
CA THR A 124 -4.27 -7.10 -8.69
C THR A 124 -4.24 -8.63 -8.86
N GLN A 125 -4.63 -9.33 -7.80
CA GLN A 125 -4.91 -10.77 -7.81
C GLN A 125 -6.42 -10.96 -7.74
N LEU A 126 -6.99 -11.35 -8.88
CA LEU A 126 -8.41 -11.54 -9.05
C LEU A 126 -8.83 -12.89 -8.49
N TYR A 127 -10.00 -12.93 -7.85
CA TYR A 127 -10.64 -14.15 -7.37
C TYR A 127 -12.15 -14.06 -7.55
N PHE A 128 -12.86 -15.19 -7.49
CA PHE A 128 -14.33 -15.21 -7.52
C PHE A 128 -14.89 -15.41 -6.12
N ASP A 129 -16.06 -14.81 -5.82
CA ASP A 129 -16.67 -14.79 -4.48
C ASP A 129 -16.82 -16.17 -3.81
N ASP A 130 -17.07 -17.23 -4.59
CA ASP A 130 -16.99 -18.62 -4.12
C ASP A 130 -15.53 -19.10 -4.07
N PHE A 131 -14.69 -18.42 -3.27
CA PHE A 131 -13.24 -18.56 -3.33
C PHE A 131 -12.79 -20.02 -3.19
N THR A 132 -12.24 -20.57 -4.26
CA THR A 132 -11.79 -21.97 -4.34
C THR A 132 -10.29 -22.14 -4.05
N GLY A 133 -9.60 -21.07 -3.63
CA GLY A 133 -8.14 -21.04 -3.50
C GLY A 133 -7.40 -20.64 -4.78
N GLN A 134 -8.10 -20.31 -5.87
CA GLN A 134 -7.51 -19.96 -7.16
C GLN A 134 -7.49 -18.44 -7.39
N TRP A 135 -6.34 -17.95 -7.83
CA TRP A 135 -6.10 -16.54 -8.14
C TRP A 135 -5.80 -16.35 -9.62
N PHE A 136 -6.13 -15.17 -10.15
CA PHE A 136 -5.95 -14.79 -11.55
C PHE A 136 -5.34 -13.39 -11.70
N ARG A 137 -4.74 -13.13 -12.86
CA ARG A 137 -4.34 -11.80 -13.32
C ARG A 137 -5.17 -11.44 -14.55
N LEU A 138 -5.60 -10.19 -14.64
CA LEU A 138 -6.14 -9.65 -15.89
C LEU A 138 -4.98 -9.27 -16.80
N VAL A 139 -4.92 -9.89 -17.97
CA VAL A 139 -3.84 -9.69 -18.94
C VAL A 139 -4.39 -9.29 -20.31
N ARG A 140 -3.58 -8.59 -21.10
CA ARG A 140 -3.84 -8.37 -22.52
C ARG A 140 -3.35 -9.56 -23.34
N SER A 141 -4.15 -9.97 -24.33
CA SER A 141 -3.85 -11.10 -25.20
C SER A 141 -4.14 -10.80 -26.67
N ARG A 142 -3.35 -11.39 -27.56
CA ARG A 142 -3.58 -11.38 -29.02
C ARG A 142 -4.72 -12.31 -29.44
N SER A 143 -4.96 -13.35 -28.65
CA SER A 143 -5.92 -14.42 -28.92
C SER A 143 -7.24 -14.22 -28.16
N ALA A 144 -8.37 -14.49 -28.83
CA ALA A 144 -9.71 -14.36 -28.27
C ALA A 144 -10.02 -15.41 -27.18
N PRO A 145 -11.06 -15.18 -26.34
CA PRO A 145 -11.60 -16.21 -25.44
C PRO A 145 -11.84 -17.56 -26.13
N GLY A 146 -11.57 -18.65 -25.42
CA GLY A 146 -11.60 -20.02 -25.97
C GLY A 146 -10.30 -20.48 -26.64
N GLN A 147 -9.34 -19.59 -26.87
CA GLN A 147 -7.98 -19.94 -27.33
C GLN A 147 -6.93 -19.81 -26.22
N PRO A 148 -5.79 -20.53 -26.30
CA PRO A 148 -4.67 -20.36 -25.38
C PRO A 148 -4.21 -18.91 -25.33
N ILE A 149 -3.94 -18.37 -24.13
CA ILE A 149 -3.56 -16.97 -23.95
C ILE A 149 -2.22 -16.68 -24.63
N GLU A 150 -2.24 -15.89 -25.69
CA GLU A 150 -1.05 -15.27 -26.27
C GLU A 150 -0.78 -13.91 -25.61
N LEU A 151 0.09 -13.88 -24.60
CA LEU A 151 0.33 -12.69 -23.77
C LEU A 151 0.90 -11.50 -24.56
N VAL A 152 0.34 -10.32 -24.33
CA VAL A 152 0.90 -9.02 -24.72
C VAL A 152 1.58 -8.39 -23.50
N ALA A 153 2.90 -8.52 -23.42
CA ALA A 153 3.71 -7.96 -22.35
C ALA A 153 4.29 -6.61 -22.78
N THR A 154 3.79 -5.53 -22.21
CA THR A 154 4.33 -4.17 -22.37
C THR A 154 4.89 -3.66 -21.05
N ARG A 155 5.60 -2.53 -21.10
CA ARG A 155 6.22 -1.94 -19.92
C ARG A 155 5.18 -1.29 -19.01
N ARG A 156 4.20 -0.60 -19.60
CA ARG A 156 3.05 0.02 -18.92
C ARG A 156 1.75 -0.56 -19.46
N PRO A 157 0.66 -0.60 -18.67
CA PRO A 157 -0.63 -1.11 -19.13
C PRO A 157 -1.22 -0.32 -20.30
N TYR A 158 -0.92 0.97 -20.41
CA TYR A 158 -1.42 1.83 -21.47
C TYR A 158 -0.50 1.91 -22.70
N ASP A 159 0.64 1.19 -22.73
CA ASP A 159 1.51 1.19 -23.91
C ASP A 159 0.83 0.46 -25.09
N ASP A 160 1.23 0.83 -26.31
CA ASP A 160 0.72 0.23 -27.54
C ASP A 160 0.88 -1.32 -27.50
N PRO A 161 -0.23 -2.07 -27.61
CA PRO A 161 -0.21 -3.53 -27.58
C PRO A 161 0.41 -4.16 -28.85
N GLY A 162 0.66 -3.37 -29.91
CA GLY A 162 1.22 -3.83 -31.18
C GLY A 162 0.27 -4.72 -31.98
N VAL A 163 -1.03 -4.68 -31.66
CA VAL A 163 -2.06 -5.45 -32.36
C VAL A 163 -3.32 -4.59 -32.59
N PRO A 164 -4.06 -4.78 -33.70
CA PRO A 164 -5.28 -4.03 -33.97
C PRO A 164 -6.40 -4.27 -32.94
N ARG A 165 -6.46 -5.48 -32.40
CA ARG A 165 -7.45 -5.91 -31.40
C ARG A 165 -6.74 -6.58 -30.25
N VAL A 166 -7.08 -6.12 -29.04
CA VAL A 166 -6.65 -6.73 -27.78
C VAL A 166 -7.83 -7.43 -27.14
N TYR A 167 -7.56 -8.59 -26.54
CA TYR A 167 -8.49 -9.29 -25.67
C TYR A 167 -8.01 -9.24 -24.22
N TYR A 168 -8.91 -9.03 -23.28
CA TYR A 168 -8.65 -9.05 -21.84
C TYR A 168 -8.99 -10.43 -21.28
N ARG A 169 -7.99 -11.13 -20.75
CA ARG A 169 -8.07 -12.56 -20.39
C ARG A 169 -7.68 -12.78 -18.93
N LEU A 170 -8.23 -13.80 -18.28
CA LEU A 170 -7.91 -14.15 -16.90
C LEU A 170 -6.86 -15.27 -16.87
N GLN A 171 -5.62 -14.90 -16.54
CA GLN A 171 -4.50 -15.84 -16.45
C GLN A 171 -4.34 -16.36 -15.02
N PRO A 172 -4.35 -17.68 -14.76
CA PRO A 172 -4.11 -18.23 -13.43
C PRO A 172 -2.74 -17.85 -12.86
N VAL A 173 -2.72 -17.44 -11.58
CA VAL A 173 -1.49 -17.20 -10.82
C VAL A 173 -0.90 -18.53 -10.38
N LYS A 174 0.38 -18.75 -10.71
CA LYS A 174 1.14 -19.96 -10.33
C LYS A 174 2.22 -19.72 -9.28
N ALA A 175 2.50 -18.45 -8.97
CA ALA A 175 3.52 -18.07 -7.99
C ALA A 175 2.93 -18.05 -6.57
N ALA A 176 3.79 -18.24 -5.57
CA ALA A 176 3.43 -17.99 -4.18
C ALA A 176 3.03 -16.52 -3.99
N LEU A 177 2.00 -16.29 -3.17
CA LEU A 177 1.54 -14.95 -2.84
C LEU A 177 2.42 -14.36 -1.73
N LEU A 178 2.94 -13.16 -1.97
CA LEU A 178 3.71 -12.40 -0.99
C LEU A 178 2.82 -11.29 -0.43
N ALA A 179 2.80 -11.09 0.88
CA ALA A 179 1.96 -10.07 1.54
C ALA A 179 2.20 -8.64 1.01
N LYS A 180 3.42 -8.36 0.52
CA LYS A 180 3.77 -7.08 -0.11
C LYS A 180 3.08 -6.87 -1.45
N THR A 181 3.00 -7.89 -2.30
CA THR A 181 2.52 -7.73 -3.68
C THR A 181 1.10 -8.25 -3.88
N HIS A 182 0.57 -8.97 -2.90
CA HIS A 182 -0.78 -9.52 -2.95
C HIS A 182 -1.81 -8.41 -2.72
N ILE A 183 -2.60 -8.14 -3.76
CA ILE A 183 -3.68 -7.14 -3.76
C ILE A 183 -4.95 -7.84 -4.25
N PRO A 184 -5.73 -8.46 -3.36
CA PRO A 184 -6.94 -9.17 -3.71
C PRO A 184 -7.97 -8.25 -4.35
N TYR A 185 -8.66 -8.74 -5.38
CA TYR A 185 -9.78 -8.02 -5.98
C TYR A 185 -10.86 -9.03 -6.42
N GLY A 186 -12.02 -9.00 -5.76
CA GLY A 186 -13.10 -9.97 -5.99
C GLY A 186 -13.79 -9.76 -7.35
N LEU A 187 -14.31 -10.83 -7.93
CA LEU A 187 -15.11 -10.82 -9.15
C LEU A 187 -16.41 -11.57 -8.85
N SER A 188 -17.53 -10.92 -9.14
CA SER A 188 -18.86 -11.47 -8.84
C SER A 188 -19.92 -11.01 -9.83
N ALA A 189 -21.06 -11.70 -9.85
CA ALA A 189 -22.20 -11.27 -10.65
C ALA A 189 -22.63 -9.83 -10.31
N THR A 190 -22.67 -9.49 -9.01
CA THR A 190 -22.97 -8.14 -8.52
C THR A 190 -21.95 -7.12 -9.03
N ARG A 191 -20.65 -7.45 -9.03
CA ARG A 191 -19.60 -6.56 -9.56
C ARG A 191 -19.69 -6.38 -11.07
N LYS A 192 -19.98 -7.46 -11.80
CA LYS A 192 -20.20 -7.42 -13.26
C LYS A 192 -21.38 -6.50 -13.60
N GLN A 193 -22.50 -6.64 -12.88
CA GLN A 193 -23.65 -5.73 -13.01
C GLN A 193 -23.26 -4.28 -12.66
N ARG A 194 -22.49 -4.09 -11.60
CA ARG A 194 -22.02 -2.76 -11.21
C ARG A 194 -21.19 -2.09 -12.31
N TYR A 195 -20.32 -2.82 -12.99
CA TYR A 195 -19.57 -2.29 -14.13
C TYR A 195 -20.47 -1.97 -15.32
N GLN A 196 -21.47 -2.80 -15.61
CA GLN A 196 -22.49 -2.52 -16.62
C GLN A 196 -23.21 -1.19 -16.30
N GLU A 197 -23.69 -1.00 -15.07
CA GLU A 197 -24.37 0.22 -14.65
C GLU A 197 -23.48 1.47 -14.78
N LEU A 198 -22.22 1.37 -14.35
CA LEU A 198 -21.29 2.49 -14.37
C LEU A 198 -20.84 2.84 -15.79
N PHE A 199 -20.50 1.87 -16.62
CA PHE A 199 -19.80 2.13 -17.88
C PHE A 199 -20.65 1.85 -19.12
N LEU A 200 -21.69 1.03 -19.06
CA LEU A 200 -22.41 0.61 -20.27
C LEU A 200 -23.81 1.20 -20.33
N ASP A 201 -24.50 1.30 -19.20
CA ASP A 201 -25.84 1.89 -19.10
C ASP A 201 -25.82 3.42 -18.96
N ALA A 202 -24.69 3.99 -18.53
CA ALA A 202 -24.51 5.44 -18.47
C ALA A 202 -24.68 6.10 -19.85
N ALA A 203 -25.35 7.25 -19.88
CA ALA A 203 -25.67 7.97 -21.11
C ALA A 203 -24.44 8.72 -21.66
N TYR A 204 -23.70 8.06 -22.56
CA TYR A 204 -22.60 8.63 -23.32
C TYR A 204 -22.29 7.75 -24.55
N ASP A 205 -21.63 8.35 -25.54
CA ASP A 205 -21.25 7.70 -26.80
C ASP A 205 -19.73 7.65 -26.96
N VAL A 206 -19.24 6.60 -27.64
CA VAL A 206 -17.83 6.46 -28.02
C VAL A 206 -17.76 6.34 -29.53
N THR A 207 -17.22 7.36 -30.18
CA THR A 207 -17.11 7.42 -31.65
C THR A 207 -15.78 6.89 -32.17
N ALA A 208 -14.73 6.93 -31.35
CA ALA A 208 -13.42 6.37 -31.64
C ALA A 208 -12.72 5.97 -30.34
N LEU A 209 -11.86 4.95 -30.40
CA LEU A 209 -11.01 4.61 -29.26
C LEU A 209 -9.84 5.58 -29.14
N PRO A 210 -9.40 5.93 -27.92
CA PRO A 210 -8.19 6.69 -27.72
C PRO A 210 -6.99 5.92 -28.28
N GLY A 211 -6.08 6.64 -28.93
CA GLY A 211 -4.82 6.07 -29.38
C GLY A 211 -3.89 5.67 -28.23
N TYR A 212 -2.78 5.04 -28.59
CA TYR A 212 -1.69 4.68 -27.67
C TYR A 212 -0.51 5.67 -27.71
N ASP A 213 -0.66 6.80 -28.42
CA ASP A 213 0.34 7.87 -28.39
C ASP A 213 0.56 8.30 -26.92
N PRO A 214 1.82 8.38 -26.45
CA PRO A 214 2.14 8.70 -25.06
C PRO A 214 1.50 9.99 -24.54
N LYS A 215 1.27 11.01 -25.39
CA LYS A 215 0.59 12.27 -24.97
C LYS A 215 -0.90 12.08 -24.67
N ILE A 216 -1.49 11.02 -25.20
CA ILE A 216 -2.89 10.63 -24.98
C ILE A 216 -2.95 9.58 -23.87
N ALA A 217 -2.25 8.47 -24.06
CA ALA A 217 -2.34 7.28 -23.23
C ALA A 217 -1.88 7.49 -21.78
N SER A 218 -0.91 8.38 -21.54
CA SER A 218 -0.43 8.66 -20.19
C SER A 218 -1.32 9.63 -19.39
N ASN A 219 -2.37 10.19 -20.01
CA ASN A 219 -3.25 11.16 -19.36
C ASN A 219 -4.70 10.63 -19.34
N PRO A 220 -5.21 10.16 -18.18
CA PRO A 220 -6.54 9.56 -18.09
C PRO A 220 -7.68 10.52 -18.41
N PHE A 221 -7.45 11.83 -18.27
CA PHE A 221 -8.44 12.86 -18.59
C PHE A 221 -8.53 13.12 -20.09
N ILE A 222 -7.56 12.65 -20.89
CA ILE A 222 -7.58 12.70 -22.35
C ILE A 222 -8.01 11.34 -22.91
N ALA A 223 -7.35 10.25 -22.50
CA ALA A 223 -7.64 8.91 -23.00
C ALA A 223 -9.09 8.48 -22.73
N PHE A 224 -9.60 8.77 -21.54
CA PHE A 224 -10.94 8.34 -21.11
C PHE A 224 -11.92 9.51 -20.99
N ARG A 225 -11.74 10.57 -21.79
CA ARG A 225 -12.60 11.77 -21.75
C ARG A 225 -14.08 11.45 -22.05
N ASP A 226 -14.34 10.42 -22.85
CA ASP A 226 -15.68 9.99 -23.23
C ASP A 226 -16.38 9.25 -22.08
N LEU A 227 -15.62 8.74 -21.07
CA LEU A 227 -16.19 8.14 -19.86
C LEU A 227 -16.62 9.23 -18.85
N PRO A 228 -17.88 9.24 -18.38
CA PRO A 228 -18.35 10.22 -17.40
C PRO A 228 -17.51 10.21 -16.12
N VAL A 229 -17.21 11.39 -15.55
CA VAL A 229 -16.35 11.52 -14.36
C VAL A 229 -16.97 10.82 -13.16
N ARG A 230 -18.27 10.98 -12.95
CA ARG A 230 -18.98 10.33 -11.82
C ARG A 230 -18.89 8.81 -11.88
N THR A 231 -18.87 8.21 -13.07
CA THR A 231 -18.79 6.75 -13.24
C THR A 231 -17.42 6.21 -12.88
N ARG A 232 -16.37 6.87 -13.39
CA ARG A 232 -14.97 6.57 -13.07
C ARG A 232 -14.69 6.75 -11.58
N TYR A 233 -15.18 7.83 -10.98
CA TYR A 233 -14.99 8.05 -9.55
C TYR A 233 -15.69 7.01 -8.70
N LYS A 234 -16.94 6.66 -9.02
CA LYS A 234 -17.67 5.58 -8.31
C LYS A 234 -16.95 4.24 -8.42
N PHE A 235 -16.37 3.91 -9.59
CA PHE A 235 -15.53 2.73 -9.75
C PHE A 235 -14.32 2.75 -8.80
N LEU A 236 -13.61 3.88 -8.70
CA LEU A 236 -12.49 4.01 -7.76
C LEU A 236 -12.93 3.92 -6.30
N LEU A 237 -14.06 4.52 -5.95
CA LEU A 237 -14.57 4.53 -4.58
C LEU A 237 -15.07 3.16 -4.14
N ASP A 238 -15.75 2.42 -5.03
CA ASP A 238 -16.32 1.10 -4.74
C ASP A 238 -15.27 0.15 -4.13
N ASP A 239 -14.00 0.25 -4.55
CA ASP A 239 -12.84 -0.50 -4.04
C ASP A 239 -11.63 0.40 -3.68
N ALA A 240 -11.87 1.55 -3.04
CA ALA A 240 -10.79 2.54 -2.81
C ALA A 240 -9.54 1.97 -2.13
N SER A 241 -9.70 1.05 -1.16
CA SER A 241 -8.57 0.39 -0.51
C SER A 241 -7.67 -0.36 -1.50
N ALA A 242 -8.23 -1.01 -2.53
CA ALA A 242 -7.44 -1.74 -3.54
C ALA A 242 -6.62 -0.78 -4.40
N PHE A 243 -7.19 0.34 -4.84
CA PHE A 243 -6.47 1.33 -5.66
C PHE A 243 -5.42 2.09 -4.85
N VAL A 244 -5.71 2.45 -3.60
CA VAL A 244 -4.72 3.05 -2.70
C VAL A 244 -3.60 2.04 -2.38
N THR A 245 -3.95 0.78 -2.13
CA THR A 245 -2.97 -0.29 -1.92
C THR A 245 -2.05 -0.45 -3.12
N GLN A 246 -2.56 -0.33 -4.36
CA GLN A 246 -1.71 -0.44 -5.54
C GLN A 246 -0.59 0.60 -5.60
N PHE A 247 -0.80 1.84 -5.14
CA PHE A 247 0.30 2.82 -5.10
C PHE A 247 1.08 2.85 -3.79
N ILE A 248 0.54 2.37 -2.66
CA ILE A 248 1.28 2.26 -1.39
C ILE A 248 2.15 0.99 -1.34
N LYS A 249 1.62 -0.13 -1.82
CA LYS A 249 2.34 -1.40 -1.94
C LYS A 249 3.05 -1.56 -3.27
N GLY A 250 2.71 -0.74 -4.27
CA GLY A 250 3.26 -0.79 -5.62
C GLY A 250 4.77 -0.62 -5.70
N PRO A 251 5.34 -0.87 -6.89
CA PRO A 251 6.77 -0.87 -7.08
C PRO A 251 7.41 0.52 -6.95
N VAL A 252 6.61 1.59 -7.04
CA VAL A 252 7.06 2.96 -6.75
C VAL A 252 7.51 3.13 -5.32
N CYS A 253 6.88 2.45 -4.36
CA CYS A 253 7.18 2.53 -2.93
C CYS A 253 8.26 1.50 -2.52
N ARG A 254 9.33 1.37 -3.32
CA ARG A 254 10.51 0.58 -2.98
C ARG A 254 11.66 1.52 -2.60
N GLY A 255 12.07 1.48 -1.33
CA GLY A 255 13.18 2.27 -0.80
C GLY A 255 12.72 3.57 -0.14
N GLN A 256 13.57 4.10 0.76
CA GLN A 256 13.25 5.23 1.63
C GLN A 256 12.88 6.50 0.85
N VAL A 257 13.60 6.82 -0.24
CA VAL A 257 13.35 8.02 -1.07
C VAL A 257 11.91 8.10 -1.58
N ALA A 258 11.29 6.95 -1.86
CA ALA A 258 9.92 6.89 -2.36
C ALA A 258 8.83 7.00 -1.28
N LEU A 259 9.16 6.71 -0.01
CA LEU A 259 8.22 6.71 1.10
C LEU A 259 8.44 7.86 2.08
N ASP A 260 9.56 8.58 1.95
CA ASP A 260 9.83 9.86 2.62
C ASP A 260 8.97 11.03 2.08
N VAL A 261 7.80 10.72 1.50
CA VAL A 261 6.71 11.65 1.12
C VAL A 261 5.61 11.71 2.15
N ILE A 262 5.41 10.68 2.97
CA ILE A 262 4.20 10.52 3.79
C ILE A 262 4.56 10.40 5.27
N ASP A 263 3.66 10.83 6.15
CA ASP A 263 3.77 10.57 7.58
C ASP A 263 3.57 9.08 7.86
N ASP A 264 4.08 8.61 9.02
CA ASP A 264 3.98 7.21 9.41
C ASP A 264 2.56 6.70 9.58
N ARG A 265 1.64 7.62 9.89
CA ARG A 265 0.20 7.38 9.93
C ARG A 265 -0.57 8.60 9.43
N PHE A 266 -1.47 8.39 8.48
CA PHE A 266 -2.46 9.39 8.09
C PHE A 266 -3.76 8.71 7.63
N TRP A 267 -4.85 9.45 7.72
CA TRP A 267 -6.17 9.01 7.27
C TRP A 267 -6.51 9.59 5.90
N ILE A 268 -7.20 8.79 5.08
CA ILE A 268 -7.72 9.20 3.78
C ILE A 268 -9.24 9.21 3.84
N PHE A 269 -9.80 10.33 3.40
CA PHE A 269 -11.22 10.56 3.17
C PHE A 269 -11.44 10.89 1.69
N PHE A 270 -12.68 10.75 1.23
CA PHE A 270 -13.05 10.98 -0.16
C PHE A 270 -14.18 11.98 -0.26
N VAL A 271 -14.17 12.78 -1.33
CA VAL A 271 -15.31 13.64 -1.67
C VAL A 271 -16.47 12.75 -2.14
N ASP A 272 -17.70 13.10 -1.78
CA ASP A 272 -18.88 12.37 -2.20
C ASP A 272 -19.04 12.44 -3.73
N PRO A 273 -19.17 11.31 -4.45
CA PRO A 273 -19.28 11.30 -5.91
C PRO A 273 -20.61 11.88 -6.42
N ASP A 274 -21.58 12.08 -5.51
CA ASP A 274 -22.88 12.67 -5.76
C ASP A 274 -22.91 14.17 -5.36
N SER A 275 -21.83 14.72 -4.78
CA SER A 275 -21.68 16.16 -4.46
C SER A 275 -21.74 17.07 -5.70
N THR A 276 -22.20 18.29 -5.49
CA THR A 276 -22.19 19.40 -6.46
C THR A 276 -20.77 19.85 -6.84
N VAL A 277 -19.74 19.48 -6.07
CA VAL A 277 -18.32 19.69 -6.42
C VAL A 277 -17.91 18.97 -7.71
N LEU A 278 -18.68 17.95 -8.11
CA LEU A 278 -18.49 17.23 -9.37
C LEU A 278 -19.33 17.80 -10.54
N ASP A 279 -20.18 18.81 -10.32
CA ASP A 279 -20.97 19.41 -11.40
C ASP A 279 -20.08 20.16 -12.39
N ASN A 280 -20.27 19.93 -13.70
CA ASN A 280 -19.43 20.47 -14.77
C ASN A 280 -17.94 20.08 -14.67
N LYS A 281 -17.61 19.05 -13.90
CA LYS A 281 -16.21 18.62 -13.69
C LYS A 281 -15.60 18.07 -14.98
N GLU A 282 -16.38 17.40 -15.84
CA GLU A 282 -15.94 16.94 -17.16
C GLU A 282 -15.39 18.09 -18.01
N GLU A 283 -16.15 19.19 -18.14
CA GLU A 283 -15.75 20.36 -18.91
C GLU A 283 -14.54 21.05 -18.29
N PHE A 284 -14.52 21.18 -16.96
CA PHE A 284 -13.38 21.71 -16.22
C PHE A 284 -12.09 20.91 -16.49
N LEU A 285 -12.15 19.58 -16.40
CA LEU A 285 -10.99 18.71 -16.63
C LEU A 285 -10.55 18.73 -18.09
N ALA A 286 -11.49 18.77 -19.04
CA ALA A 286 -11.17 18.90 -20.45
C ALA A 286 -10.40 20.20 -20.75
N LYS A 287 -10.88 21.34 -20.22
CA LYS A 287 -10.23 22.66 -20.37
C LYS A 287 -8.83 22.70 -19.72
N ASN A 288 -8.65 21.99 -18.61
CA ASN A 288 -7.41 22.00 -17.83
C ASN A 288 -6.49 20.78 -18.07
N SER A 289 -6.86 19.89 -19.00
CA SER A 289 -6.17 18.62 -19.28
C SER A 289 -4.66 18.79 -19.54
N ARG A 290 -4.25 19.93 -20.11
CA ARG A 290 -2.83 20.27 -20.34
C ARG A 290 -2.05 20.44 -19.05
N HIS A 291 -2.65 20.97 -17.98
CA HIS A 291 -2.03 21.14 -16.67
C HIS A 291 -2.00 19.83 -15.86
N LEU A 292 -2.85 18.87 -16.25
CA LEU A 292 -2.96 17.55 -15.65
C LEU A 292 -1.97 16.52 -16.23
N TYR A 293 -1.07 16.96 -17.09
CA TYR A 293 -0.02 16.08 -17.63
C TYR A 293 0.92 15.64 -16.51
N LEU A 294 1.04 14.32 -16.36
CA LEU A 294 1.88 13.67 -15.37
C LEU A 294 3.30 13.45 -15.93
N PRO A 295 4.33 13.41 -15.08
CA PRO A 295 5.65 12.97 -15.49
C PRO A 295 5.63 11.60 -16.18
N THR A 296 6.19 11.53 -17.39
CA THR A 296 6.40 10.29 -18.15
C THR A 296 7.88 10.16 -18.50
N GLU A 297 8.38 8.94 -18.69
CA GLU A 297 9.79 8.71 -19.07
C GLU A 297 10.19 9.46 -20.36
N GLU A 298 9.28 9.55 -21.34
CA GLU A 298 9.52 10.27 -22.60
C GLU A 298 9.46 11.80 -22.48
N GLY A 299 8.74 12.30 -21.48
CA GLY A 299 8.59 13.73 -21.20
C GLY A 299 9.61 14.29 -20.19
N THR A 300 10.38 13.43 -19.51
CA THR A 300 11.36 13.82 -18.50
C THR A 300 12.68 14.27 -19.12
N SER A 301 13.11 15.49 -18.77
CA SER A 301 14.44 15.99 -19.10
C SER A 301 15.52 15.21 -18.35
N ARG A 302 16.70 15.02 -18.97
CA ARG A 302 17.89 14.49 -18.29
C ARG A 302 18.37 15.37 -17.11
N PHE A 303 17.84 16.60 -17.00
CA PHE A 303 18.12 17.56 -15.93
C PHE A 303 16.86 17.82 -15.09
N GLY A 304 16.72 17.13 -13.95
CA GLY A 304 15.50 17.13 -13.12
C GLY A 304 15.04 18.49 -12.56
N LEU A 305 15.93 19.49 -12.44
CA LEU A 305 15.54 20.84 -11.99
C LEU A 305 14.63 21.57 -13.00
N ILE A 306 14.83 21.34 -14.30
CA ILE A 306 14.00 21.95 -15.36
C ILE A 306 12.60 21.34 -15.37
N SER A 307 12.50 20.02 -15.12
CA SER A 307 11.23 19.31 -14.96
C SER A 307 10.44 19.83 -13.77
N TRP A 308 11.07 20.03 -12.61
CA TRP A 308 10.39 20.51 -11.40
C TRP A 308 9.71 21.87 -11.60
N VAL A 309 10.41 22.86 -12.16
CA VAL A 309 9.85 24.20 -12.42
C VAL A 309 8.65 24.13 -13.38
N LYS A 310 8.76 23.29 -14.41
CA LYS A 310 7.65 23.05 -15.36
C LYS A 310 6.43 22.48 -14.64
N TYR A 311 6.58 21.39 -13.89
CA TYR A 311 5.45 20.75 -13.20
C TYR A 311 4.88 21.61 -12.08
N SER A 312 5.73 22.32 -11.34
CA SER A 312 5.33 23.34 -10.36
C SER A 312 4.40 24.38 -10.98
N ARG A 313 4.77 24.96 -12.13
CA ARG A 313 3.94 25.94 -12.82
C ARG A 313 2.61 25.34 -13.31
N MET A 314 2.65 24.12 -13.85
CA MET A 314 1.44 23.44 -14.30
C MET A 314 0.48 23.16 -13.13
N GLN A 315 1.01 22.71 -12.01
CA GLN A 315 0.25 22.52 -10.78
C GLN A 315 -0.35 23.85 -10.31
N ASP A 316 0.42 24.94 -10.30
CA ASP A 316 -0.08 26.25 -9.88
C ASP A 316 -1.22 26.76 -10.74
N GLU A 317 -1.09 26.64 -12.07
CA GLU A 317 -2.12 27.01 -13.02
C GLU A 317 -3.39 26.16 -12.80
N PHE A 318 -3.23 24.86 -12.54
CA PHE A 318 -4.33 23.97 -12.19
C PHE A 318 -5.00 24.33 -10.87
N LEU A 319 -4.24 24.58 -9.80
CA LEU A 319 -4.79 24.91 -8.48
C LEU A 319 -5.54 26.24 -8.49
N LYS A 320 -5.05 27.25 -9.23
CA LYS A 320 -5.78 28.51 -9.45
C LYS A 320 -7.09 28.29 -10.18
N ALA A 321 -7.09 27.47 -11.24
CA ALA A 321 -8.30 27.13 -11.96
C ALA A 321 -9.28 26.35 -11.08
N LYS A 322 -8.78 25.41 -10.27
CA LYS A 322 -9.57 24.61 -9.31
C LYS A 322 -10.21 25.49 -8.25
N GLN A 323 -9.46 26.44 -7.69
CA GLN A 323 -9.96 27.42 -6.74
C GLN A 323 -11.11 28.23 -7.36
N ALA A 324 -10.89 28.86 -8.52
CA ALA A 324 -11.91 29.66 -9.19
C ALA A 324 -13.16 28.84 -9.55
N PHE A 325 -12.97 27.57 -9.92
CA PHE A 325 -14.06 26.63 -10.16
C PHE A 325 -14.86 26.38 -8.88
N ILE A 326 -14.23 26.02 -7.76
CA ILE A 326 -14.90 25.78 -6.47
C ILE A 326 -15.66 27.04 -6.00
N GLU A 327 -15.05 28.21 -6.13
CA GLU A 327 -15.68 29.49 -5.76
C GLU A 327 -16.91 29.83 -6.63
N SER A 328 -16.96 29.33 -7.86
CA SER A 328 -18.11 29.48 -8.76
C SER A 328 -19.29 28.56 -8.42
N LEU A 329 -19.10 27.53 -7.59
CA LEU A 329 -20.13 26.56 -7.25
C LEU A 329 -21.07 27.08 -6.14
N ASN A 330 -22.36 26.80 -6.31
CA ASN A 330 -23.39 27.11 -5.33
C ASN A 330 -23.53 25.97 -4.30
N LEU A 331 -22.65 25.96 -3.29
CA LEU A 331 -22.58 24.91 -2.27
C LEU A 331 -23.63 25.02 -1.13
N ARG A 332 -24.67 25.86 -1.26
CA ARG A 332 -25.64 26.20 -0.18
C ARG A 332 -26.32 25.02 0.51
N ASN A 333 -26.48 23.89 -0.16
CA ASN A 333 -27.08 22.69 0.42
C ASN A 333 -26.08 21.76 1.12
N GLU A 334 -24.79 21.92 0.84
CA GLU A 334 -23.67 21.17 1.46
C GLU A 334 -22.98 21.99 2.57
N GLU A 335 -23.25 23.30 2.62
CA GLU A 335 -22.72 24.30 3.55
C GLU A 335 -23.04 24.10 5.05
N ASN A 336 -23.71 23.02 5.47
CA ASN A 336 -24.15 22.85 6.87
C ASN A 336 -23.85 21.47 7.47
N ASN A 337 -23.05 20.62 6.82
CA ASN A 337 -22.73 19.28 7.32
C ASN A 337 -21.53 18.63 6.58
N LEU A 338 -21.14 17.43 7.00
CA LEU A 338 -20.15 16.59 6.33
C LEU A 338 -20.70 15.86 5.07
N SER A 339 -21.80 16.31 4.47
CA SER A 339 -22.45 15.57 3.35
C SER A 339 -21.62 15.47 2.08
N PHE A 340 -20.67 16.39 1.87
CA PHE A 340 -19.73 16.33 0.76
C PHE A 340 -18.57 15.34 1.01
N ILE A 341 -18.49 14.73 2.19
CA ILE A 341 -17.59 13.61 2.49
C ILE A 341 -18.33 12.31 2.20
N TRP A 342 -17.75 11.49 1.33
CA TRP A 342 -18.32 10.20 0.97
C TRP A 342 -18.39 9.28 2.20
N ASN A 343 -19.59 8.85 2.55
CA ASN A 343 -19.79 7.99 3.71
C ASN A 343 -19.84 6.48 3.39
N GLY A 344 -19.45 6.08 2.17
CA GLY A 344 -19.56 4.68 1.74
C GLY A 344 -21.00 4.20 1.56
N ARG A 345 -21.98 5.12 1.48
CA ARG A 345 -23.42 4.81 1.48
C ARG A 345 -23.85 3.98 2.71
N GLY A 346 -23.12 4.16 3.82
CA GLY A 346 -23.37 3.51 5.09
C GLY A 346 -23.05 2.02 5.16
N ASN A 347 -22.37 1.43 4.16
CA ASN A 347 -21.96 0.03 4.19
C ASN A 347 -20.62 -0.28 3.51
N ASN A 348 -20.10 0.62 2.67
CA ASN A 348 -18.83 0.41 1.99
C ASN A 348 -17.66 0.81 2.89
N LYS A 349 -16.93 -0.21 3.36
CA LYS A 349 -15.76 -0.08 4.24
C LYS A 349 -14.60 0.73 3.66
N ASN A 350 -14.62 1.02 2.36
CA ASN A 350 -13.63 1.87 1.70
C ASN A 350 -13.82 3.38 1.94
N ALA A 351 -14.86 3.80 2.69
CA ALA A 351 -15.17 5.21 2.95
C ALA A 351 -14.07 5.99 3.68
N ALA A 352 -13.27 5.28 4.49
CA ALA A 352 -12.08 5.81 5.11
C ALA A 352 -10.99 4.76 5.17
N LEU A 353 -9.75 5.18 4.97
CA LEU A 353 -8.58 4.32 4.98
C LEU A 353 -7.53 4.89 5.92
N THR A 354 -6.76 4.01 6.55
CA THR A 354 -5.53 4.37 7.24
C THR A 354 -4.35 3.85 6.44
N VAL A 355 -3.40 4.75 6.16
CA VAL A 355 -2.11 4.39 5.57
C VAL A 355 -1.06 4.39 6.67
N PHE A 356 -0.26 3.32 6.70
CA PHE A 356 0.92 3.23 7.54
C PHE A 356 2.18 3.17 6.69
N ARG A 357 3.21 3.93 7.06
CA ARG A 357 4.57 3.77 6.55
C ARG A 357 5.38 2.94 7.54
N HIS A 358 6.15 1.99 7.04
CA HIS A 358 7.11 1.19 7.82
C HIS A 358 8.45 1.23 7.09
N ALA A 359 9.33 2.15 7.49
CA ALA A 359 10.64 2.45 6.92
C ALA A 359 10.59 2.71 5.41
N ASP A 360 10.82 1.65 4.64
CA ASP A 360 10.89 1.60 3.19
C ASP A 360 9.77 0.73 2.58
N SER A 361 8.69 0.54 3.33
CA SER A 361 7.44 -0.07 2.91
C SER A 361 6.21 0.67 3.45
N GLY A 362 5.01 0.25 3.03
CA GLY A 362 3.76 0.80 3.54
C GLY A 362 2.61 -0.18 3.44
N SER A 363 1.56 0.09 4.21
CA SER A 363 0.34 -0.71 4.31
C SER A 363 -0.88 0.19 4.27
N VAL A 364 -2.00 -0.37 3.82
CA VAL A 364 -3.29 0.31 3.79
C VAL A 364 -4.30 -0.62 4.45
N VAL A 365 -5.10 -0.08 5.35
CA VAL A 365 -6.22 -0.79 5.98
C VAL A 365 -7.47 0.06 5.94
N GLN A 366 -8.64 -0.59 5.93
CA GLN A 366 -9.91 0.10 6.02
C GLN A 366 -10.17 0.60 7.45
N GLY A 367 -10.78 1.78 7.56
CA GLY A 367 -11.11 2.42 8.83
C GLY A 367 -10.10 3.48 9.29
N LEU A 368 -10.37 4.04 10.46
CA LEU A 368 -9.59 5.08 11.13
C LEU A 368 -8.86 4.44 12.31
N ILE A 369 -7.65 3.94 12.06
CA ILE A 369 -6.87 3.14 13.01
C ILE A 369 -5.79 4.03 13.65
N GLY A 370 -5.57 3.87 14.95
CA GLY A 370 -4.62 4.65 15.75
C GLY A 370 -5.22 5.94 16.31
N ASP A 371 -4.40 6.74 16.98
CA ASP A 371 -4.80 8.07 17.46
C ASP A 371 -4.93 9.06 16.30
N ASP A 372 -5.48 10.25 16.57
CA ASP A 372 -5.52 11.37 15.63
C ASP A 372 -4.18 11.54 14.91
N PRO A 373 -4.13 11.40 13.57
CA PRO A 373 -2.89 11.58 12.84
C PRO A 373 -2.52 13.06 12.79
N LYS A 374 -1.23 13.31 12.54
CA LYS A 374 -0.73 14.67 12.31
C LYS A 374 -1.45 15.28 11.11
N THR A 375 -1.41 14.58 9.97
CA THR A 375 -1.99 14.99 8.68
C THR A 375 -3.15 14.07 8.25
N SER A 376 -3.95 14.51 7.29
CA SER A 376 -5.01 13.71 6.66
C SER A 376 -5.25 14.18 5.24
N TRP A 377 -5.73 13.29 4.39
CA TRP A 377 -5.95 13.53 2.96
C TRP A 377 -7.44 13.53 2.65
N LEU A 378 -7.88 14.52 1.87
CA LEU A 378 -9.19 14.49 1.22
C LEU A 378 -9.01 14.38 -0.30
N LEU A 379 -9.38 13.23 -0.85
CA LEU A 379 -9.19 12.91 -2.26
C LEU A 379 -10.47 13.16 -3.05
N SER A 380 -10.43 14.13 -3.98
CA SER A 380 -11.40 14.26 -5.07
C SER A 380 -11.05 13.33 -6.24
N TYR A 381 -11.99 13.12 -7.17
CA TYR A 381 -11.76 12.29 -8.35
C TYR A 381 -10.46 12.63 -9.11
N ASP A 382 -10.26 13.90 -9.43
CA ASP A 382 -9.12 14.36 -10.21
C ASP A 382 -7.80 14.07 -9.50
N LEU A 383 -7.76 14.21 -8.18
CA LEU A 383 -6.58 13.92 -7.40
C LEU A 383 -6.32 12.41 -7.27
N PHE A 384 -7.36 11.63 -7.01
CA PHE A 384 -7.25 10.17 -6.87
C PHE A 384 -6.75 9.52 -8.18
N GLU A 385 -7.34 9.89 -9.32
CA GLU A 385 -6.95 9.37 -10.64
C GLU A 385 -5.50 9.77 -11.01
N ARG A 386 -5.08 11.01 -10.68
CA ARG A 386 -3.69 11.47 -10.91
C ARG A 386 -2.67 10.70 -10.09
N ILE A 387 -2.96 10.46 -8.80
CA ILE A 387 -2.08 9.66 -7.93
C ILE A 387 -1.98 8.25 -8.51
N TYR A 388 -3.10 7.63 -8.90
CA TYR A 388 -3.11 6.30 -9.49
C TYR A 388 -2.25 6.21 -10.77
N TYR A 389 -2.44 7.12 -11.73
CA TYR A 389 -1.66 7.08 -12.97
C TYR A 389 -0.19 7.41 -12.75
N LEU A 390 0.13 8.32 -11.84
CA LEU A 390 1.51 8.67 -11.54
C LEU A 390 2.27 7.48 -10.94
N LEU A 391 1.64 6.77 -10.01
CA LEU A 391 2.31 5.81 -9.13
C LEU A 391 2.12 4.35 -9.54
N VAL A 392 1.11 4.06 -10.37
CA VAL A 392 0.73 2.70 -10.76
C VAL A 392 0.81 2.52 -12.28
N ALA A 393 -0.09 3.15 -13.04
CA ALA A 393 -0.16 2.90 -14.48
C ALA A 393 1.05 3.47 -15.24
N GLY A 394 1.57 4.62 -14.82
CA GLY A 394 2.67 5.32 -15.47
C GLY A 394 4.05 5.06 -14.90
N PHE A 395 4.13 4.50 -13.68
CA PHE A 395 5.40 4.34 -12.99
C PHE A 395 6.25 3.24 -13.62
N ASP A 396 7.52 3.56 -13.86
CA ASP A 396 8.43 2.67 -14.54
C ASP A 396 9.66 2.31 -13.69
N VAL A 397 9.67 1.08 -13.17
CA VAL A 397 10.73 0.55 -12.31
C VAL A 397 12.07 0.42 -13.06
N TYR A 398 12.01 0.16 -14.36
CA TYR A 398 13.19 0.03 -15.22
C TYR A 398 13.61 1.38 -15.82
N GLY A 399 12.85 2.45 -15.55
CA GLY A 399 13.10 3.80 -16.04
C GLY A 399 14.37 4.38 -15.45
N PHE A 400 14.99 5.30 -16.17
CA PHE A 400 16.16 6.01 -15.64
C PHE A 400 15.80 6.84 -14.39
N SER A 401 16.77 7.07 -13.52
CA SER A 401 16.55 7.68 -12.18
C SER A 401 15.89 9.07 -12.22
N GLY A 402 16.01 9.82 -13.32
CA GLY A 402 15.35 11.11 -13.46
C GLY A 402 13.82 11.02 -13.52
N HIS A 403 13.26 9.96 -14.11
CA HIS A 403 11.82 9.73 -14.11
C HIS A 403 11.30 9.41 -12.70
N GLN A 404 12.04 8.61 -11.93
CA GLN A 404 11.71 8.30 -10.54
C GLN A 404 11.77 9.56 -9.66
N LEU A 405 12.76 10.42 -9.89
CA LEU A 405 12.86 11.73 -9.21
C LEU A 405 11.71 12.66 -9.57
N ASP A 406 11.36 12.80 -10.86
CA ASP A 406 10.24 13.65 -11.30
C ASP A 406 8.90 13.15 -10.73
N THR A 407 8.69 11.83 -10.72
CA THR A 407 7.50 11.20 -10.13
C THR A 407 7.42 11.53 -8.64
N ARG A 408 8.53 11.37 -7.92
CA ARG A 408 8.63 11.67 -6.50
C ARG A 408 8.37 13.16 -6.21
N LEU A 409 8.92 14.07 -7.02
CA LEU A 409 8.71 15.50 -6.88
C LEU A 409 7.26 15.90 -7.17
N TYR A 410 6.63 15.28 -8.17
CA TYR A 410 5.23 15.54 -8.48
C TYR A 410 4.30 15.00 -7.39
N MET A 411 4.66 13.90 -6.74
CA MET A 411 3.90 13.34 -5.63
C MET A 411 3.81 14.30 -4.43
N ASP A 412 4.85 15.12 -4.17
CA ASP A 412 4.75 16.16 -3.13
C ASP A 412 3.62 17.14 -3.43
N PHE A 413 3.44 17.54 -4.70
CA PHE A 413 2.34 18.42 -5.08
C PHE A 413 0.97 17.77 -4.87
N LEU A 414 0.83 16.50 -5.21
CA LEU A 414 -0.43 15.77 -5.04
C LEU A 414 -0.77 15.54 -3.57
N ARG A 415 0.22 15.19 -2.75
CA ARG A 415 0.07 15.10 -1.29
C ARG A 415 -0.34 16.44 -0.70
N MET A 416 0.40 17.51 -1.03
CA MET A 416 0.09 18.84 -0.54
C MET A 416 -1.33 19.25 -0.92
N GLU A 417 -1.76 18.99 -2.16
CA GLU A 417 -3.14 19.22 -2.60
C GLU A 417 -4.17 18.42 -1.77
N ALA A 418 -3.89 17.15 -1.45
CA ALA A 418 -4.77 16.32 -0.62
C ALA A 418 -4.91 16.86 0.82
N GLU A 419 -3.78 17.28 1.39
CA GLU A 419 -3.67 17.92 2.70
C GLU A 419 -4.39 19.28 2.73
N SER A 420 -4.21 20.10 1.68
CA SER A 420 -4.95 21.36 1.51
C SER A 420 -6.45 21.13 1.53
N ASN A 421 -6.94 20.16 0.74
CA ASN A 421 -8.37 19.85 0.67
C ASN A 421 -8.93 19.48 2.06
N PHE A 422 -8.16 18.76 2.88
CA PHE A 422 -8.56 18.45 4.26
C PHE A 422 -8.54 19.69 5.16
N LEU A 423 -7.53 20.55 5.06
CA LEU A 423 -7.47 21.77 5.86
C LEU A 423 -8.60 22.75 5.54
N LEU A 424 -9.17 22.71 4.33
CA LEU A 424 -10.37 23.48 3.99
C LEU A 424 -11.59 23.10 4.83
N LEU A 425 -11.61 21.92 5.46
CA LEU A 425 -12.68 21.50 6.36
C LEU A 425 -12.64 22.24 7.70
N LEU A 426 -11.45 22.68 8.12
CA LEU A 426 -11.24 23.41 9.37
C LEU A 426 -11.72 24.87 9.26
N PRO A 427 -12.02 25.52 10.40
CA PRO A 427 -12.33 26.95 10.43
C PRO A 427 -11.22 27.77 9.79
N SER A 428 -11.55 28.79 8.99
CA SER A 428 -10.57 29.61 8.25
C SER A 428 -9.44 30.13 9.14
N LYS A 429 -9.78 30.60 10.35
CA LYS A 429 -8.82 31.11 11.36
C LYS A 429 -7.78 30.09 11.84
N ASP A 430 -8.07 28.79 11.73
CA ASP A 430 -7.24 27.70 12.26
C ASP A 430 -6.35 27.06 11.17
N ARG A 431 -6.72 27.20 9.89
CA ARG A 431 -6.07 26.52 8.76
C ARG A 431 -4.57 26.81 8.67
N GLU A 432 -4.19 28.08 8.81
CA GLU A 432 -2.78 28.48 8.73
C GLU A 432 -1.96 27.97 9.91
N ARG A 433 -2.54 28.00 11.12
CA ARG A 433 -1.92 27.46 12.33
C ARG A 433 -1.66 25.97 12.18
N GLU A 434 -2.64 25.22 11.69
CA GLU A 434 -2.52 23.78 11.47
C GLU A 434 -1.50 23.46 10.36
N ARG A 435 -1.54 24.18 9.22
CA ARG A 435 -0.51 24.08 8.17
C ARG A 435 0.89 24.30 8.74
N ASP A 436 1.07 25.35 9.52
CA ASP A 436 2.38 25.70 10.06
C ASP A 436 2.89 24.68 11.07
N PHE A 437 1.98 23.99 11.77
CA PHE A 437 2.29 22.83 12.60
C PHE A 437 2.67 21.59 11.76
N TRP A 438 1.97 21.33 10.66
CA TRP A 438 2.28 20.21 9.76
C TRP A 438 3.67 20.35 9.11
N TYR A 439 4.03 21.59 8.81
CA TYR A 439 5.23 21.99 8.09
C TYR A 439 6.20 22.82 8.95
N ARG A 440 6.34 22.49 10.24
CA ARG A 440 7.34 23.14 11.12
C ARG A 440 8.72 23.04 10.52
N ASP A 441 9.50 24.12 10.60
CA ASP A 441 10.86 24.22 10.05
C ASP A 441 10.99 24.06 8.52
N ALA A 442 9.88 23.93 7.77
CA ALA A 442 9.90 23.95 6.32
C ALA A 442 10.05 25.37 5.77
N ASP A 443 10.67 25.50 4.60
CA ASP A 443 10.77 26.77 3.89
C ASP A 443 9.38 27.36 3.58
N LYS A 444 9.27 28.69 3.59
CA LYS A 444 8.01 29.40 3.34
C LYS A 444 7.40 29.01 1.98
N SER A 445 8.21 28.78 0.95
CA SER A 445 7.73 28.37 -0.37
C SER A 445 6.99 27.03 -0.34
N VAL A 446 7.40 26.09 0.50
CA VAL A 446 6.71 24.80 0.70
C VAL A 446 5.36 25.04 1.36
N LYS A 447 5.32 25.85 2.42
CA LYS A 447 4.07 26.18 3.12
C LYS A 447 3.06 26.84 2.18
N GLU A 448 3.52 27.72 1.29
CA GLU A 448 2.69 28.39 0.28
C GLU A 448 2.03 27.44 -0.74
N TYR A 449 2.52 26.20 -0.91
CA TYR A 449 1.86 25.16 -1.73
C TYR A 449 0.68 24.48 -1.02
N VAL A 450 0.80 24.25 0.28
CA VAL A 450 -0.22 23.56 1.08
C VAL A 450 -1.38 24.51 1.36
N LEU A 451 -1.09 25.71 1.82
CA LEU A 451 -2.09 26.73 2.07
C LEU A 451 -1.38 28.08 1.95
N GLY A 452 -1.85 28.97 1.08
CA GLY A 452 -1.17 30.23 0.79
C GLY A 452 -1.51 30.78 -0.60
N ARG A 453 -0.53 31.31 -1.34
CA ARG A 453 -0.77 31.98 -2.64
C ARG A 453 -1.37 31.08 -3.73
N ARG A 454 -1.29 29.76 -3.58
CA ARG A 454 -1.63 28.78 -4.63
C ARG A 454 -2.99 28.10 -4.42
N MET A 455 -3.46 28.03 -3.17
CA MET A 455 -4.81 27.60 -2.80
C MET A 455 -5.20 28.30 -1.50
N ASN A 456 -6.09 29.29 -1.59
CA ASN A 456 -6.65 29.99 -0.44
C ASN A 456 -8.11 30.31 -0.70
N VAL A 457 -8.98 29.36 -0.36
CA VAL A 457 -10.44 29.54 -0.47
C VAL A 457 -10.90 30.32 0.76
N ASP A 458 -11.25 31.59 0.58
CA ASP A 458 -11.76 32.48 1.63
C ASP A 458 -13.26 32.21 1.91
N ARG A 459 -13.57 30.94 2.20
CA ARG A 459 -14.90 30.44 2.52
C ARG A 459 -14.80 29.44 3.66
N GLU A 460 -15.72 29.50 4.62
CA GLU A 460 -15.86 28.48 5.66
C GLU A 460 -16.40 27.17 5.07
N SER A 461 -16.03 26.04 5.68
CA SER A 461 -16.48 24.71 5.25
C SER A 461 -17.96 24.45 5.50
N GLY A 462 -18.59 25.24 6.36
CA GLY A 462 -19.94 24.99 6.81
C GLY A 462 -20.06 23.97 7.95
N VAL A 463 -18.93 23.38 8.38
CA VAL A 463 -18.90 22.50 9.54
C VAL A 463 -18.98 23.35 10.81
N GLU A 464 -19.94 23.04 11.68
CA GLU A 464 -20.08 23.70 12.97
C GLU A 464 -19.14 23.09 14.01
N TYR A 465 -18.31 23.93 14.62
CA TYR A 465 -17.35 23.56 15.67
C TYR A 465 -17.76 24.16 17.01
N LYS A 466 -17.62 23.38 18.09
CA LYS A 466 -18.04 23.72 19.46
C LYS A 466 -16.89 23.73 20.46
N THR A 467 -15.70 23.29 20.05
CA THR A 467 -14.51 23.16 20.90
C THR A 467 -13.39 24.10 20.49
N GLU A 468 -12.37 24.24 21.35
CA GLU A 468 -11.13 24.95 21.03
C GLU A 468 -10.11 24.07 20.27
N GLN A 469 -10.46 22.80 20.01
CA GLN A 469 -9.63 21.83 19.28
C GLN A 469 -10.35 21.38 18.01
N PRO A 470 -10.54 22.27 17.01
CA PRO A 470 -11.39 22.00 15.85
C PRO A 470 -10.94 20.79 15.03
N LYS A 471 -9.62 20.49 14.95
CA LYS A 471 -9.15 19.29 14.25
C LYS A 471 -9.59 17.99 14.94
N HIS A 472 -9.46 17.93 16.26
CA HIS A 472 -9.91 16.78 17.05
C HIS A 472 -11.44 16.61 16.91
N GLU A 473 -12.19 17.71 17.06
CA GLU A 473 -13.64 17.69 16.87
C GLU A 473 -14.06 17.29 15.45
N LEU A 474 -13.32 17.72 14.42
CA LEU A 474 -13.54 17.27 13.04
C LEU A 474 -13.37 15.75 12.92
N PHE A 475 -12.32 15.18 13.53
CA PHE A 475 -12.13 13.73 13.53
C PHE A 475 -13.27 13.01 14.25
N GLU A 476 -13.77 13.52 15.39
CA GLU A 476 -14.95 12.96 16.05
C GLU A 476 -16.24 13.08 15.20
N LEU A 477 -16.41 14.17 14.47
CA LEU A 477 -17.52 14.36 13.53
C LEU A 477 -17.43 13.38 12.37
N LEU A 478 -16.24 13.19 11.79
CA LEU A 478 -15.98 12.23 10.72
C LEU A 478 -16.21 10.79 11.18
N HIS A 479 -15.73 10.41 12.37
CA HIS A 479 -16.02 9.10 12.96
C HIS A 479 -17.52 8.83 13.05
N ARG A 480 -18.31 9.83 13.49
CA ARG A 480 -19.78 9.71 13.58
C ARG A 480 -20.43 9.64 12.20
N HIS A 481 -20.01 10.48 11.26
CA HIS A 481 -20.52 10.51 9.89
C HIS A 481 -20.30 9.17 9.16
N LEU A 482 -19.17 8.53 9.44
CA LEU A 482 -18.74 7.30 8.79
C LEU A 482 -19.12 6.02 9.56
N ALA A 483 -19.79 6.12 10.70
CA ALA A 483 -20.00 5.00 11.62
C ALA A 483 -20.62 3.74 10.99
N GLY A 484 -21.49 3.89 9.98
CA GLY A 484 -22.07 2.74 9.25
C GLY A 484 -21.09 1.99 8.34
N SER A 485 -20.00 2.65 7.95
CA SER A 485 -19.00 2.13 7.01
C SER A 485 -17.67 1.76 7.68
N LEU A 486 -17.39 2.24 8.89
CA LEU A 486 -16.15 1.89 9.59
C LEU A 486 -16.13 0.42 10.03
N THR A 487 -14.98 -0.24 9.88
CA THR A 487 -14.74 -1.60 10.35
C THR A 487 -14.03 -1.59 11.72
N GLY A 488 -14.40 -2.53 12.61
CA GLY A 488 -13.75 -2.74 13.90
C GLY A 488 -12.69 -3.85 13.89
N GLU A 489 -12.32 -4.36 12.71
CA GLU A 489 -11.44 -5.52 12.56
C GLU A 489 -10.06 -5.33 13.19
N TYR A 490 -9.47 -4.16 12.96
CA TYR A 490 -8.15 -3.75 13.46
C TYR A 490 -8.22 -3.07 14.84
N ASP A 491 -9.42 -2.81 15.37
CA ASP A 491 -9.63 -2.05 16.59
C ASP A 491 -9.33 -2.91 17.83
N VAL A 492 -8.38 -2.46 18.65
CA VAL A 492 -8.04 -3.09 19.94
C VAL A 492 -9.20 -3.10 20.92
N GLN A 493 -10.18 -2.19 20.80
CA GLN A 493 -11.38 -2.22 21.64
C GLN A 493 -12.23 -3.48 21.41
N ALA A 494 -12.18 -4.04 20.20
CA ALA A 494 -12.89 -5.26 19.85
C ALA A 494 -12.20 -6.53 20.39
N GLU A 495 -11.05 -6.41 21.08
CA GLU A 495 -10.39 -7.53 21.78
C GLU A 495 -11.28 -8.06 22.91
N PRO A 496 -11.76 -9.32 22.85
CA PRO A 496 -12.70 -9.86 23.84
C PRO A 496 -12.09 -10.15 25.22
N ASP A 497 -10.79 -10.42 25.33
CA ASP A 497 -10.13 -10.59 26.63
C ASP A 497 -9.81 -9.22 27.23
N ALA A 498 -10.57 -8.82 28.25
CA ALA A 498 -10.44 -7.52 28.88
C ALA A 498 -9.04 -7.25 29.48
N ALA A 499 -8.32 -8.28 29.93
CA ALA A 499 -6.97 -8.10 30.47
C ALA A 499 -5.98 -7.81 29.34
N ILE A 500 -6.07 -8.56 28.23
CA ILE A 500 -5.24 -8.29 27.04
C ILE A 500 -5.58 -6.91 26.48
N ARG A 501 -6.86 -6.61 26.27
CA ARG A 501 -7.34 -5.31 25.79
C ARG A 501 -6.79 -4.15 26.62
N SER A 502 -6.84 -4.25 27.95
CA SER A 502 -6.30 -3.21 28.84
C SER A 502 -4.80 -2.98 28.65
N GLN A 503 -4.02 -4.05 28.41
CA GLN A 503 -2.57 -3.92 28.18
C GLN A 503 -2.25 -3.38 26.79
N LEU A 504 -3.01 -3.78 25.75
CA LEU A 504 -2.86 -3.23 24.40
C LEU A 504 -3.17 -1.73 24.36
N LEU A 505 -4.22 -1.29 25.08
CA LEU A 505 -4.54 0.13 25.26
C LEU A 505 -3.48 0.87 26.08
N ALA A 506 -2.83 0.20 27.03
CA ALA A 506 -1.70 0.80 27.75
C ALA A 506 -0.48 0.97 26.84
N LEU A 507 -0.17 -0.02 25.99
CA LEU A 507 0.88 0.07 24.98
C LEU A 507 0.65 1.23 24.00
N SER A 508 -0.57 1.40 23.48
CA SER A 508 -0.86 2.46 22.49
C SER A 508 -0.75 3.88 23.06
N ARG A 509 -0.84 4.02 24.38
CA ARG A 509 -0.69 5.30 25.11
C ARG A 509 0.77 5.66 25.41
N ILE A 510 1.71 4.74 25.21
CA ILE A 510 3.14 5.08 25.33
C ILE A 510 3.46 6.07 24.22
N LYS A 511 4.14 7.16 24.58
CA LYS A 511 4.58 8.23 23.66
C LYS A 511 6.00 8.65 23.99
N GLY A 512 6.67 9.25 23.00
CA GLY A 512 7.96 9.91 23.16
C GLY A 512 9.17 8.98 23.14
N LYS A 513 10.29 9.49 23.66
CA LYS A 513 11.65 8.96 23.48
C LYS A 513 11.86 7.47 23.78
N ALA A 514 11.02 6.83 24.59
CA ALA A 514 11.13 5.39 24.83
C ALA A 514 10.94 4.59 23.53
N LEU A 515 10.06 5.05 22.65
CA LEU A 515 9.69 4.36 21.42
C LEU A 515 10.77 4.44 20.34
N GLN A 516 11.72 5.37 20.42
CA GLN A 516 12.82 5.46 19.45
C GLN A 516 13.68 4.19 19.38
N TRP A 517 13.62 3.34 20.42
CA TRP A 517 14.34 2.08 20.51
C TRP A 517 13.55 0.90 19.95
N MET A 518 12.23 1.06 19.76
CA MET A 518 11.36 0.03 19.23
C MET A 518 11.59 -0.15 17.72
N PRO A 519 11.41 -1.37 17.20
CA PRO A 519 11.35 -1.63 15.77
C PRO A 519 10.19 -0.88 15.12
N GLU A 520 10.34 -0.53 13.84
CA GLU A 520 9.32 0.22 13.11
C GLU A 520 8.00 -0.53 12.92
N ALA A 521 8.06 -1.83 12.62
CA ALA A 521 6.92 -2.73 12.58
C ALA A 521 7.24 -4.06 13.26
N ALA A 522 6.49 -4.41 14.30
CA ALA A 522 6.64 -5.69 14.99
C ALA A 522 5.32 -6.45 15.10
N VAL A 523 5.43 -7.78 15.11
CA VAL A 523 4.31 -8.68 15.36
C VAL A 523 4.40 -9.17 16.80
N LEU A 524 3.37 -8.86 17.58
CA LEU A 524 3.20 -9.35 18.94
C LEU A 524 2.25 -10.54 18.93
N THR A 525 2.74 -11.70 19.34
CA THR A 525 1.94 -12.89 19.58
C THR A 525 1.70 -13.06 21.07
N VAL A 526 0.43 -13.04 21.49
CA VAL A 526 0.02 -13.33 22.87
C VAL A 526 -0.50 -14.76 22.95
N THR A 527 0.20 -15.61 23.70
CA THR A 527 -0.15 -17.02 23.89
C THR A 527 -1.21 -17.17 25.00
N ILE A 528 -2.30 -17.88 24.67
CA ILE A 528 -3.45 -18.08 25.57
C ILE A 528 -3.54 -19.56 25.96
N GLY A 529 -2.70 -19.97 26.92
CA GLY A 529 -2.66 -21.32 27.47
C GLY A 529 -1.23 -21.83 27.68
N SER A 530 -1.09 -22.98 28.34
CA SER A 530 0.18 -23.72 28.39
C SER A 530 0.11 -24.86 27.37
N GLY A 531 1.02 -24.88 26.39
CA GLY A 531 1.09 -25.92 25.36
C GLY A 531 1.49 -25.41 23.97
N THR A 532 1.68 -26.32 23.02
CA THR A 532 2.03 -26.06 21.61
C THR A 532 0.82 -25.79 20.70
N ASP A 533 -0.36 -25.58 21.27
CA ASP A 533 -1.61 -25.42 20.53
C ASP A 533 -1.78 -23.97 20.06
N VAL A 534 -1.13 -23.68 18.94
CA VAL A 534 -1.07 -22.36 18.28
C VAL A 534 -2.46 -21.79 17.95
N HIS A 535 -3.49 -22.63 17.87
CA HIS A 535 -4.85 -22.24 17.47
C HIS A 535 -5.58 -21.26 18.42
N ARG A 536 -4.96 -20.89 19.55
CA ARG A 536 -5.48 -19.86 20.48
C ARG A 536 -4.61 -18.60 20.56
N ASP A 537 -3.48 -18.58 19.86
CA ASP A 537 -2.57 -17.44 19.87
C ASP A 537 -3.23 -16.24 19.18
N ARG A 538 -3.02 -15.06 19.75
CA ARG A 538 -3.54 -13.81 19.20
C ARG A 538 -2.39 -12.97 18.69
N ILE A 539 -2.52 -12.52 17.44
CA ILE A 539 -1.51 -11.67 16.82
C ILE A 539 -1.99 -10.22 16.78
N TYR A 540 -1.04 -9.32 17.04
CA TYR A 540 -1.22 -7.87 17.03
C TYR A 540 -0.05 -7.24 16.28
N SER A 541 -0.31 -6.09 15.67
CA SER A 541 0.72 -5.26 15.05
C SER A 541 1.09 -4.13 15.99
N LEU A 542 2.39 -3.95 16.20
CA LEU A 542 2.97 -2.81 16.89
C LEU A 542 3.69 -1.97 15.84
N LEU A 543 3.17 -0.77 15.56
CA LEU A 543 3.68 0.11 14.52
C LEU A 543 4.19 1.39 15.18
N HIS A 544 5.48 1.66 15.03
CA HIS A 544 6.09 2.88 15.53
C HIS A 544 5.70 4.05 14.63
N ASP A 545 5.04 5.04 15.21
CA ASP A 545 4.73 6.29 14.53
C ASP A 545 5.88 7.28 14.84
N ASN A 546 6.83 7.42 13.92
CA ASN A 546 7.94 8.36 14.11
C ASN A 546 7.44 9.81 14.07
N GLY A 547 7.80 10.59 15.08
CA GLY A 547 7.58 12.04 15.09
C GLY A 547 8.52 12.77 14.12
N PHE A 548 7.98 13.64 13.26
CA PHE A 548 8.75 14.53 12.39
C PHE A 548 8.24 15.97 12.45
N SER A 549 9.14 16.95 12.35
CA SER A 549 8.74 18.36 12.19
C SER A 549 7.97 18.57 10.88
N ASN A 550 8.46 17.98 9.78
CA ASN A 550 7.79 17.91 8.48
C ASN A 550 8.38 16.81 7.57
N ILE A 551 7.66 16.47 6.50
CA ILE A 551 8.04 15.49 5.47
C ILE A 551 8.25 16.14 4.08
N ALA A 552 8.63 17.42 4.04
CA ALA A 552 8.64 18.22 2.81
C ALA A 552 9.90 18.11 1.93
N SER A 553 10.88 17.30 2.32
CA SER A 553 12.17 17.21 1.61
C SER A 553 12.61 15.77 1.40
N LEU A 554 13.16 15.54 0.20
CA LEU A 554 13.69 14.27 -0.29
C LEU A 554 14.90 13.75 0.50
N PHE A 555 15.63 14.66 1.15
CA PHE A 555 16.91 14.34 1.79
C PHE A 555 16.90 14.72 3.26
N ASN A 556 17.75 14.04 4.01
CA ASN A 556 18.03 14.33 5.41
C ASN A 556 16.77 14.34 6.29
N VAL A 557 15.90 13.34 6.14
CA VAL A 557 14.70 13.18 6.98
C VAL A 557 15.07 13.07 8.46
N GLN A 558 16.23 12.47 8.76
CA GLN A 558 16.74 12.31 10.11
C GLN A 558 16.96 13.65 10.84
N SER A 559 17.32 14.74 10.15
CA SER A 559 17.45 16.04 10.82
C SER A 559 16.12 16.65 11.26
N ARG A 560 15.00 16.09 10.80
CA ARG A 560 13.63 16.50 11.15
C ARG A 560 12.97 15.56 12.15
N ARG A 561 13.69 14.55 12.61
CA ARG A 561 13.20 13.55 13.55
C ARG A 561 12.99 14.18 14.93
N LEU A 562 11.81 13.95 15.51
CA LEU A 562 11.41 14.43 16.83
C LEU A 562 11.03 13.23 17.73
N PRO A 563 12.01 12.56 18.38
CA PRO A 563 11.74 11.38 19.21
C PRO A 563 10.76 11.63 20.37
N ASP A 564 10.63 12.88 20.83
CA ASP A 564 9.67 13.25 21.87
C ASP A 564 8.21 13.20 21.39
N GLU A 565 7.99 13.19 20.08
CA GLU A 565 6.65 13.13 19.45
C GLU A 565 6.29 11.73 18.94
N ASP A 566 7.06 10.71 19.30
CA ASP A 566 6.79 9.35 18.86
C ASP A 566 5.50 8.78 19.42
N GLY A 567 4.82 8.00 18.59
CA GLY A 567 3.66 7.21 18.96
C GLY A 567 3.86 5.72 18.70
N LEU A 568 2.99 4.92 19.31
CA LEU A 568 2.87 3.50 19.01
C LEU A 568 1.42 3.21 18.63
N THR A 569 1.19 2.87 17.37
CA THR A 569 -0.10 2.29 16.96
C THR A 569 -0.10 0.81 17.31
N VAL A 570 -1.11 0.38 18.05
CA VAL A 570 -1.36 -1.04 18.37
C VAL A 570 -2.65 -1.45 17.68
N SER A 571 -2.62 -2.56 16.94
CA SER A 571 -3.74 -3.02 16.13
C SER A 571 -3.95 -4.53 16.26
N ARG A 572 -5.19 -4.99 16.15
CA ARG A 572 -5.51 -6.43 16.03
C ARG A 572 -5.10 -6.95 14.66
N GLY A 573 -4.63 -8.19 14.61
CA GLY A 573 -4.22 -8.80 13.34
C GLY A 573 -2.88 -8.28 12.84
N LEU A 574 -2.63 -8.46 11.55
CA LEU A 574 -1.34 -8.21 10.94
C LEU A 574 -1.43 -7.06 9.92
N ILE A 575 -0.62 -6.02 10.14
CA ILE A 575 -0.41 -4.86 9.28
C ILE A 575 1.09 -4.80 8.95
N GLY A 576 1.42 -4.71 7.67
CA GLY A 576 2.80 -4.78 7.19
C GLY A 576 3.14 -6.13 6.56
N ALA A 577 4.04 -6.10 5.57
CA ALA A 577 4.56 -7.31 4.94
C ALA A 577 5.96 -7.71 5.45
N TYR A 578 6.58 -6.84 6.24
CA TYR A 578 7.98 -6.92 6.64
C TYR A 578 8.13 -6.69 8.14
N PRO A 579 7.92 -7.71 8.98
CA PRO A 579 8.19 -7.57 10.40
C PRO A 579 9.68 -7.28 10.62
N ASN A 580 9.98 -6.23 11.38
CA ASN A 580 11.31 -5.94 11.91
C ASN A 580 11.61 -6.80 13.14
N ALA A 581 10.59 -7.13 13.94
CA ALA A 581 10.72 -8.02 15.07
C ALA A 581 9.47 -8.88 15.29
N PHE A 582 9.70 -10.04 15.90
CA PHE A 582 8.65 -10.90 16.46
C PHE A 582 8.78 -10.89 17.98
N TYR A 583 7.67 -10.66 18.67
CA TYR A 583 7.56 -10.84 20.12
C TYR A 583 6.56 -11.95 20.42
N ARG A 584 6.94 -12.86 21.32
CA ARG A 584 6.06 -13.91 21.84
C ARG A 584 5.94 -13.74 23.35
N VAL A 585 4.73 -13.45 23.82
CA VAL A 585 4.48 -13.05 25.20
C VAL A 585 3.32 -13.86 25.77
N ASP A 586 3.54 -14.52 26.91
CA ASP A 586 2.45 -15.15 27.63
C ASP A 586 1.47 -14.11 28.16
N ARG A 587 0.17 -14.42 28.12
CA ARG A 587 -0.89 -13.53 28.66
C ARG A 587 -0.57 -12.97 30.05
N GLN A 588 0.07 -13.76 30.92
CA GLN A 588 0.44 -13.35 32.28
C GLN A 588 1.63 -12.40 32.34
N SER A 589 2.54 -12.47 31.36
CA SER A 589 3.73 -11.62 31.24
C SER A 589 3.49 -10.37 30.38
N LEU A 590 2.30 -10.22 29.78
CA LEU A 590 1.97 -9.04 28.98
C LEU A 590 2.14 -7.72 29.76
N PRO A 591 1.74 -7.59 31.05
CA PRO A 591 2.03 -6.39 31.83
C PRO A 591 3.53 -6.10 32.00
N GLU A 592 4.36 -7.14 32.15
CA GLU A 592 5.83 -7.01 32.20
C GLU A 592 6.36 -6.47 30.87
N PHE A 593 5.89 -7.01 29.75
CA PHE A 593 6.25 -6.52 28.41
C PHE A 593 5.91 -5.02 28.24
N VAL A 594 4.68 -4.61 28.61
CA VAL A 594 4.27 -3.18 28.53
C VAL A 594 5.18 -2.29 29.36
N ALA A 595 5.49 -2.69 30.60
CA ALA A 595 6.35 -1.92 31.48
C ALA A 595 7.79 -1.80 30.92
N MET A 596 8.33 -2.87 30.34
CA MET A 596 9.66 -2.86 29.73
C MET A 596 9.71 -1.97 28.49
N VAL A 597 8.68 -1.97 27.64
CA VAL A 597 8.59 -1.06 26.47
C VAL A 597 8.50 0.40 26.92
N ALA A 598 7.66 0.69 27.92
CA ALA A 598 7.52 2.05 28.45
C ALA A 598 8.80 2.57 29.12
N GLY A 599 9.63 1.66 29.65
CA GLY A 599 10.88 1.97 30.35
C GLY A 599 12.13 2.00 29.48
N LEU A 600 12.03 1.90 28.15
CA LEU A 600 13.20 1.92 27.27
C LEU A 600 13.91 3.27 27.32
N THR A 601 15.19 3.27 27.64
CA THR A 601 16.05 4.48 27.61
C THR A 601 17.29 4.32 26.74
N GLY A 602 17.62 3.09 26.34
CA GLY A 602 18.80 2.78 25.54
C GLY A 602 18.76 1.37 24.92
N GLU A 603 19.76 1.10 24.07
CA GLU A 603 19.98 -0.22 23.44
C GLU A 603 20.08 -1.37 24.46
N ASP A 604 20.67 -1.13 25.64
CA ASP A 604 20.80 -2.17 26.66
C ASP A 604 19.43 -2.56 27.26
N ASP A 605 18.50 -1.61 27.37
CA ASP A 605 17.13 -1.89 27.83
C ASP A 605 16.37 -2.68 26.76
N TYR A 606 16.52 -2.28 25.49
CA TYR A 606 15.95 -3.00 24.36
C TYR A 606 16.49 -4.43 24.26
N ARG A 607 17.80 -4.63 24.45
CA ARG A 607 18.40 -5.96 24.45
C ARG A 607 17.76 -6.85 25.52
N ARG A 608 17.52 -6.35 26.73
CA ARG A 608 16.84 -7.10 27.81
C ARG A 608 15.39 -7.42 27.46
N LEU A 609 14.65 -6.47 26.86
CA LEU A 609 13.30 -6.73 26.34
C LEU A 609 13.32 -7.87 25.31
N ALA A 610 14.24 -7.79 24.35
CA ALA A 610 14.34 -8.76 23.27
C ALA A 610 14.89 -10.12 23.73
N GLU A 611 15.77 -10.18 24.72
CA GLU A 611 16.19 -11.44 25.37
C GLU A 611 15.00 -12.14 26.05
N ARG A 612 14.09 -11.37 26.63
CA ARG A 612 12.92 -11.90 27.34
C ARG A 612 11.81 -12.34 26.41
N PHE A 613 11.52 -11.59 25.35
CA PHE A 613 10.30 -11.75 24.56
C PHE A 613 10.49 -11.94 23.05
N ALA A 614 11.65 -11.61 22.48
CA ALA A 614 11.80 -11.62 21.02
C ALA A 614 12.11 -13.03 20.47
N VAL A 615 11.50 -13.35 19.33
CA VAL A 615 11.86 -14.51 18.50
C VAL A 615 12.88 -14.04 17.46
N ARG A 616 14.16 -14.04 17.87
CA ARG A 616 15.29 -13.57 17.06
C ARG A 616 15.59 -14.48 15.86
N ARG A 617 16.32 -13.96 14.87
CA ARG A 617 16.85 -14.70 13.71
C ARG A 617 17.63 -15.97 14.06
N THR A 618 18.25 -16.00 15.24
CA THR A 618 19.07 -17.12 15.76
C THR A 618 18.26 -18.09 16.62
N ASN A 619 16.99 -17.79 16.89
CA ASN A 619 16.15 -18.63 17.73
C ASN A 619 15.86 -19.97 17.02
N PRO A 620 16.12 -21.13 17.66
CA PRO A 620 15.87 -22.43 17.04
C PRO A 620 14.40 -22.67 16.70
N ASP A 621 13.47 -22.00 17.40
CA ASP A 621 12.03 -22.09 17.16
C ASP A 621 11.51 -21.05 16.15
N PHE A 622 12.40 -20.29 15.48
CA PHE A 622 11.99 -19.21 14.57
C PHE A 622 10.99 -19.69 13.52
N TRP A 623 11.26 -20.80 12.82
CA TRP A 623 10.37 -21.33 11.78
C TRP A 623 9.02 -21.76 12.34
N ARG A 624 9.00 -22.47 13.47
CA ARG A 624 7.74 -22.86 14.15
C ARG A 624 6.89 -21.64 14.52
N HIS A 625 7.52 -20.56 14.98
CA HIS A 625 6.81 -19.32 15.30
C HIS A 625 6.34 -18.58 14.04
N SER A 626 7.18 -18.52 13.00
CA SER A 626 6.82 -17.98 11.69
C SER A 626 5.59 -18.68 11.11
N ASP A 627 5.58 -20.01 11.12
CA ASP A 627 4.47 -20.81 10.59
C ASP A 627 3.20 -20.57 11.40
N ALA A 628 3.32 -20.51 12.73
CA ALA A 628 2.22 -20.17 13.62
C ALA A 628 1.60 -18.80 13.33
N VAL A 629 2.43 -17.77 13.07
CA VAL A 629 1.94 -16.44 12.69
C VAL A 629 1.22 -16.50 11.34
N HIS A 630 1.73 -17.24 10.36
CA HIS A 630 1.08 -17.40 9.06
C HIS A 630 -0.24 -18.18 9.17
N ASP A 631 -0.32 -19.22 9.99
CA ASP A 631 -1.54 -19.99 10.22
C ASP A 631 -2.66 -19.09 10.79
N VAL A 632 -2.33 -18.27 11.79
CA VAL A 632 -3.27 -17.28 12.33
C VAL A 632 -3.62 -16.23 11.27
N TYR A 633 -2.65 -15.73 10.51
CA TYR A 633 -2.88 -14.73 9.46
C TYR A 633 -3.85 -15.25 8.38
N HIS A 634 -3.65 -16.48 7.89
CA HIS A 634 -4.55 -17.14 6.94
C HIS A 634 -5.94 -17.42 7.53
N THR A 635 -6.06 -17.56 8.85
CA THR A 635 -7.34 -17.77 9.52
C THR A 635 -8.13 -16.47 9.66
N ILE A 636 -7.47 -15.37 10.07
CA ILE A 636 -8.15 -14.10 10.34
C ILE A 636 -8.38 -13.27 9.07
N ALA A 637 -7.54 -13.43 8.05
CA ALA A 637 -7.59 -12.66 6.80
C ALA A 637 -7.33 -13.57 5.59
N PRO A 638 -8.19 -14.57 5.30
CA PRO A 638 -7.93 -15.61 4.30
C PRO A 638 -7.76 -15.09 2.87
N ILE A 639 -8.32 -13.92 2.56
CA ILE A 639 -8.25 -13.29 1.24
C ILE A 639 -6.96 -12.47 1.11
N GLU A 640 -6.61 -11.71 2.14
CA GLU A 640 -5.46 -10.79 2.16
C GLU A 640 -4.14 -11.47 2.52
N ALA A 641 -4.20 -12.63 3.18
CA ALA A 641 -3.01 -13.31 3.67
C ALA A 641 -2.06 -13.72 2.55
N GLY A 642 -0.79 -13.40 2.75
CA GLY A 642 0.32 -13.81 1.91
C GLY A 642 1.57 -14.02 2.74
N THR A 643 2.63 -14.53 2.11
CA THR A 643 3.89 -14.83 2.78
C THR A 643 4.59 -13.53 3.21
N LEU A 644 5.02 -13.45 4.47
CA LEU A 644 5.81 -12.34 5.01
C LEU A 644 7.26 -12.41 4.50
N ASP A 645 7.91 -11.26 4.38
CA ASP A 645 9.33 -11.18 3.98
C ASP A 645 10.21 -10.74 5.17
N TYR A 646 11.25 -11.53 5.42
CA TYR A 646 12.14 -11.45 6.57
C TYR A 646 13.47 -10.73 6.30
N ASN A 647 13.61 -10.07 5.15
CA ASN A 647 14.78 -9.25 4.85
C ASN A 647 14.98 -8.06 5.81
N ARG A 648 13.93 -7.60 6.48
CA ARG A 648 13.94 -6.45 7.42
C ARG A 648 13.97 -6.82 8.89
N LEU A 649 14.00 -8.12 9.23
CA LEU A 649 14.17 -8.53 10.62
C LEU A 649 15.47 -7.96 11.19
N GLU A 650 15.40 -7.34 12.36
CA GLU A 650 16.55 -6.76 13.03
C GLU A 650 17.50 -7.85 13.54
N ASN A 651 18.73 -7.45 13.79
CA ASN A 651 19.74 -8.25 14.47
C ASN A 651 20.26 -7.47 15.69
N ARG A 652 19.33 -7.08 16.56
CA ARG A 652 19.53 -6.32 17.80
C ARG A 652 18.92 -7.09 18.95
#